data_AF-A0A812LNE3-F1
#
_entry.id   AF-A0A812LNE3-F1
#
_cell.length_a   1.000
_cell.length_b   1.000
_cell.length_c   1.000
_cell.angle_alpha   90.00
_cell.angle_beta   90.00
_cell.angle_gamma   90.00
#
_symmetry.space_group_name_H-M   'P 1'
#
loop_
_entity.id
_entity.type
_entity.pdbx_description
1 polymer ?
#
loop_
_entity_poly.entity_id
_entity_poly.type
_entity_poly.pdbx_seq_one_letter_code
_entity_poly.pdbx_strand_id
1 'polypeptide(L)'
;MSDAEAALFRQDPWAHDLKHDQIVGVALLDVGFRYHALAVLDQGQRDQYNFWQAVFGTDCLHAGGLYYFKVEQVLPFAKPTELPVTDRRKLKSFFSKLDLFSPEDLVKQLSQDFGVPLPEWVDSDCHLVVRLPGAHSFFLARKHWSYFALPDPSPEHLFSVGVRHRSRVIGWSHLPDLANQFVVPRQVQNFAEPRLSASMAEEIADTIRQMALRLNPNSEQDASLLDSCYRAAYMMQRMRDELDVNHLNSRVLQSQGRVCTPRLPFQATYIIQCMLMGSHLRDVADLKQVLLKAVEIALPKVFAEAVLATVNGDAHGLGLRVPSATKVSRARLSVDVALMLHRRSVNARADEEGGVVRYVMVDSSVQGHYDFEFIRVELQAEMDCCMDTHLLPAVVLGSGHAKLYHKFHAAAHCFFLETGSALGLAKFADSIFSFTTDQGAEIGLHKVPPVLVRNILPWVTYQAEGGDEHDLAPPLANQADLEATIDFRNSVGVAGLMHIIHNSTVDLGRSMLTFDATVKQLIGRHLQAEIKSFQAKLNPSRWGSLAHCVVELLQIEASLRYGWNLNRYGNQRANQNDEGGYGVDLAIVDSALTSPEFWATLRMLRYLAQVIKSCLHWAETCPCHGKLPHKDFPAKVKDVWAHCPLRGCRAPELAALEFHNLVRELNNTSAAELLSNLPRDISPASRATILQEFERGRAHLVFVLNLRLDHWRHPPYCVFGCAHLLPAVSKRFLRRCLDMPRSSQLLAELQQSPVREQAEQYLEGADIEGLPDLLHFLGKLRYCPTAERAVEGDHAQAGSESVSVLHGAIGSRGLGVLYG
;
A
#
# COMPACT_ATOMS: atom_id res chain seq x y z
N MET A 1 11.32 -12.70 32.50
CA MET A 1 11.12 -12.51 33.95
C MET A 1 9.83 -13.21 34.29
N SER A 2 9.88 -14.09 35.28
CA SER A 2 8.68 -14.59 35.97
C SER A 2 7.96 -13.45 36.72
N ASP A 3 6.69 -13.65 37.08
CA ASP A 3 5.93 -12.65 37.86
C ASP A 3 6.56 -12.38 39.23
N ALA A 4 7.19 -13.40 39.84
CA ALA A 4 7.92 -13.28 41.10
C ALA A 4 9.18 -12.41 40.95
N GLU A 5 9.97 -12.62 39.91
CA GLU A 5 11.13 -11.78 39.59
C GLU A 5 10.70 -10.35 39.26
N ALA A 6 9.63 -10.16 38.48
CA ALA A 6 9.09 -8.85 38.17
C ALA A 6 8.56 -8.12 39.43
N ALA A 7 8.05 -8.86 40.42
CA ALA A 7 7.66 -8.30 41.71
C ALA A 7 8.88 -7.90 42.55
N LEU A 8 9.89 -8.77 42.64
CA LEU A 8 11.16 -8.48 43.34
C LEU A 8 11.85 -7.26 42.74
N PHE A 9 11.93 -7.17 41.41
CA PHE A 9 12.49 -6.01 40.73
C PHE A 9 11.67 -4.74 41.02
N ARG A 10 10.34 -4.81 41.01
CA ARG A 10 9.50 -3.63 41.29
C ARG A 10 9.54 -3.16 42.74
N GLN A 11 9.80 -4.05 43.69
CA GLN A 11 9.82 -3.77 45.13
C GLN A 11 11.17 -3.23 45.61
N ASP A 12 12.26 -3.39 44.85
CA ASP A 12 13.54 -2.81 45.21
C ASP A 12 13.51 -1.28 45.02
N PRO A 13 13.84 -0.50 46.08
CA PRO A 13 13.80 0.96 46.02
C PRO A 13 14.63 1.57 44.89
N TRP A 14 15.63 0.86 44.40
CA TRP A 14 16.60 1.36 43.44
C TRP A 14 16.36 0.89 42.00
N ALA A 15 15.52 -0.13 41.79
CA ALA A 15 15.34 -0.73 40.47
C ALA A 15 14.79 0.26 39.41
N HIS A 16 13.94 1.20 39.83
CA HIS A 16 13.40 2.25 38.96
C HIS A 16 14.38 3.42 38.73
N ASP A 17 15.38 3.55 39.60
CA ASP A 17 16.36 4.64 39.59
C ASP A 17 17.69 4.28 38.90
N LEU A 18 17.84 3.04 38.41
CA LEU A 18 19.04 2.58 37.72
C LEU A 18 19.25 3.36 36.41
N LYS A 19 20.26 4.23 36.39
CA LYS A 19 20.70 4.96 35.20
C LYS A 19 21.65 4.10 34.36
N HIS A 20 21.77 4.42 33.06
CA HIS A 20 22.60 3.68 32.11
C HIS A 20 24.11 3.64 32.43
N ASP A 21 24.58 4.50 33.33
CA ASP A 21 25.99 4.69 33.69
C ASP A 21 26.24 4.42 35.19
N GLN A 22 25.56 3.41 35.76
CA GLN A 22 25.74 3.01 37.17
C GLN A 22 26.23 1.56 37.32
N ILE A 23 27.06 1.33 38.33
CA ILE A 23 27.58 0.03 38.76
C ILE A 23 26.74 -0.44 39.95
N VAL A 24 26.23 -1.67 39.87
CA VAL A 24 25.36 -2.26 40.91
C VAL A 24 26.06 -3.28 41.80
N GLY A 25 27.21 -3.80 41.37
CA GLY A 25 28.04 -4.71 42.16
C GLY A 25 29.36 -5.02 41.47
N VAL A 26 30.25 -5.70 42.20
CA VAL A 26 31.45 -6.34 41.64
C VAL A 26 31.26 -7.84 41.68
N ALA A 27 31.64 -8.54 40.60
CA ALA A 27 31.45 -9.97 40.48
C ALA A 27 32.74 -10.66 40.04
N LEU A 28 33.04 -11.79 40.66
CA LEU A 28 34.05 -12.75 40.21
C LEU A 28 33.39 -13.68 39.19
N LEU A 29 33.92 -13.68 37.97
CA LEU A 29 33.34 -14.39 36.84
C LEU A 29 34.21 -15.58 36.45
N ASP A 30 33.57 -16.68 36.11
CA ASP A 30 34.19 -17.84 35.46
C ASP A 30 33.54 -18.09 34.08
N VAL A 31 34.28 -18.76 33.21
CA VAL A 31 33.78 -19.16 31.89
C VAL A 31 32.75 -20.27 32.08
N GLY A 32 31.51 -20.00 31.69
CA GLY A 32 30.45 -21.00 31.74
C GLY A 32 30.44 -21.85 30.48
N PHE A 33 29.46 -21.64 29.62
CA PHE A 33 29.28 -22.44 28.41
C PHE A 33 28.75 -21.62 27.24
N ARG A 34 29.01 -22.10 26.03
CA ARG A 34 28.42 -21.57 24.80
C ARG A 34 27.06 -22.24 24.58
N TYR A 35 26.02 -21.44 24.38
CA TYR A 35 24.68 -21.97 24.15
C TYR A 35 24.63 -22.85 22.90
N HIS A 36 23.90 -23.95 23.02
CA HIS A 36 23.48 -24.81 21.92
C HIS A 36 22.06 -25.30 22.18
N ALA A 37 21.36 -25.77 21.16
CA ALA A 37 19.95 -26.15 21.26
C ALA A 37 19.66 -27.30 22.26
N LEU A 38 20.70 -28.03 22.70
CA LEU A 38 20.60 -29.10 23.70
C LEU A 38 21.03 -28.66 25.10
N ALA A 39 21.42 -27.40 25.29
CA ALA A 39 21.82 -26.90 26.59
C ALA A 39 20.59 -26.84 27.51
N VAL A 40 20.67 -27.49 28.67
CA VAL A 40 19.62 -27.43 29.69
C VAL A 40 19.76 -26.08 30.40
N LEU A 41 18.83 -25.18 30.12
CA LEU A 41 18.79 -23.86 30.74
C LEU A 41 17.88 -23.86 31.96
N ASP A 42 18.38 -23.32 33.08
CA ASP A 42 17.55 -22.92 34.21
C ASP A 42 16.62 -21.76 33.84
N GLN A 43 15.72 -21.37 34.75
CA GLN A 43 14.73 -20.33 34.47
C GLN A 43 15.37 -18.95 34.19
N GLY A 44 16.38 -18.56 34.96
CA GLY A 44 17.08 -17.29 34.77
C GLY A 44 17.86 -17.25 33.46
N GLN A 45 18.48 -18.37 33.09
CA GLN A 45 19.18 -18.52 31.81
C GLN A 45 18.21 -18.47 30.62
N ARG A 46 17.03 -19.09 30.75
CA ARG A 46 15.97 -19.09 29.72
C ARG A 46 15.37 -17.71 29.51
N ASP A 47 15.18 -16.96 30.59
CA ASP A 47 14.71 -15.58 30.53
C ASP A 47 15.69 -14.68 29.79
N GLN A 48 16.99 -14.85 30.03
CA GLN A 48 18.04 -14.14 29.31
C GLN A 48 18.10 -14.55 27.83
N TYR A 49 17.94 -15.85 27.52
CA TYR A 49 17.85 -16.33 26.14
C TYR A 49 16.70 -15.66 25.39
N ASN A 50 15.48 -15.69 25.97
CA ASN A 50 14.29 -15.09 25.36
C ASN A 50 14.46 -13.58 25.15
N PHE A 51 15.07 -12.89 26.11
CA PHE A 51 15.38 -11.46 25.97
C PHE A 51 16.31 -11.24 24.77
N TRP A 52 17.44 -11.94 24.71
CA TRP A 52 18.38 -11.77 23.60
C TRP A 52 17.83 -12.23 22.26
N GLN A 53 16.93 -13.21 22.24
CA GLN A 53 16.25 -13.68 21.04
C GLN A 53 15.33 -12.60 20.47
N ALA A 54 14.62 -11.87 21.35
CA ALA A 54 13.80 -10.73 20.95
C ALA A 54 14.64 -9.55 20.43
N VAL A 55 15.87 -9.38 20.94
CA VAL A 55 16.77 -8.28 20.55
C VAL A 55 17.55 -8.58 19.25
N PHE A 56 18.10 -9.79 19.11
CA PHE A 56 19.02 -10.17 18.04
C PHE A 56 18.47 -11.20 17.04
N GLY A 57 17.28 -11.75 17.29
CA GLY A 57 16.68 -12.80 16.47
C GLY A 57 17.22 -14.20 16.76
N THR A 58 16.50 -15.22 16.29
CA THR A 58 16.85 -16.64 16.44
C THR A 58 18.18 -16.99 15.79
N ASP A 59 18.40 -16.47 14.58
CA ASP A 59 19.50 -16.93 13.72
C ASP A 59 20.86 -16.52 14.28
N CYS A 60 20.91 -15.36 14.94
CA CYS A 60 22.10 -14.86 15.63
C CYS A 60 22.46 -15.73 16.85
N LEU A 61 21.46 -16.25 17.57
CA LEU A 61 21.70 -17.04 18.79
C LEU A 61 21.97 -18.52 18.50
N HIS A 62 21.30 -19.10 17.49
CA HIS A 62 21.40 -20.53 17.18
C HIS A 62 22.70 -20.94 16.49
N ALA A 63 23.41 -20.02 15.82
CA ALA A 63 24.77 -20.25 15.31
C ALA A 63 25.85 -20.29 16.42
N GLY A 64 25.44 -20.57 17.66
CA GLY A 64 26.27 -20.50 18.87
C GLY A 64 26.69 -19.06 19.19
N GLY A 65 25.92 -18.04 18.81
CA GLY A 65 26.27 -16.65 19.07
C GLY A 65 26.00 -16.20 20.51
N LEU A 66 25.58 -17.09 21.44
CA LEU A 66 25.23 -16.73 22.82
C LEU A 66 26.10 -17.47 23.84
N TYR A 67 26.63 -16.75 24.81
CA TYR A 67 27.62 -17.27 25.76
C TYR A 67 27.21 -16.96 27.20
N TYR A 68 27.27 -17.96 28.06
CA TYR A 68 26.91 -17.87 29.47
C TYR A 68 28.17 -17.79 30.35
N PHE A 69 28.26 -16.76 31.17
CA PHE A 69 29.32 -16.53 32.14
C PHE A 69 28.79 -16.91 33.52
N LYS A 70 29.57 -17.68 34.29
CA LYS A 70 29.21 -18.07 35.65
C LYS A 70 29.64 -16.98 36.63
N VAL A 71 28.78 -16.66 37.58
CA VAL A 71 29.09 -15.74 38.69
C VAL A 71 29.44 -16.58 39.92
N GLU A 72 30.72 -16.63 40.26
CA GLU A 72 31.21 -17.37 41.43
C GLU A 72 30.91 -16.62 42.72
N GLN A 73 31.22 -15.33 42.73
CA GLN A 73 31.01 -14.45 43.87
C GLN A 73 30.52 -13.09 43.38
N VAL A 74 29.69 -12.45 44.19
CA VAL A 74 29.22 -11.10 43.91
C VAL A 74 29.13 -10.31 45.20
N LEU A 75 29.61 -9.08 45.12
CA LEU A 75 29.63 -8.07 46.17
C LEU A 75 28.75 -6.89 45.71
N PRO A 76 27.46 -6.86 46.10
CA PRO A 76 26.53 -5.83 45.64
C PRO A 76 26.74 -4.50 46.35
N PHE A 77 26.74 -3.38 45.63
CA PHE A 77 26.79 -2.07 46.28
C PHE A 77 25.52 -1.82 47.11
N ALA A 78 25.67 -1.12 48.24
CA ALA A 78 24.53 -0.69 49.07
C ALA A 78 23.62 0.28 48.29
N LYS A 79 24.20 1.08 47.39
CA LYS A 79 23.52 1.97 46.45
C LYS A 79 24.25 1.92 45.10
N PRO A 80 23.55 1.96 43.95
CA PRO A 80 24.21 2.05 42.65
C PRO A 80 25.17 3.22 42.59
N THR A 81 26.42 2.95 42.20
CA THR A 81 27.51 3.92 42.13
C THR A 81 27.67 4.42 40.70
N GLU A 82 27.93 5.71 40.49
CA GLU A 82 28.17 6.22 39.13
C GLU A 82 29.47 5.64 38.55
N LEU A 83 29.42 5.20 37.29
CA LEU A 83 30.57 4.69 36.56
C LEU A 83 31.62 5.81 36.43
N PRO A 84 32.83 5.67 37.00
CA PRO A 84 33.89 6.66 36.82
C PRO A 84 34.17 6.85 35.34
N VAL A 85 34.32 8.11 34.92
CA VAL A 85 34.30 8.60 33.53
C VAL A 85 35.13 7.69 32.62
N THR A 86 34.46 6.81 31.88
CA THR A 86 35.04 6.11 30.72
C THR A 86 34.78 6.93 29.46
N ASP A 87 35.72 6.98 28.51
CA ASP A 87 35.47 7.54 27.17
C ASP A 87 34.16 6.97 26.60
N ARG A 88 33.12 7.81 26.52
CA ARG A 88 31.78 7.44 26.05
C ARG A 88 31.78 6.80 24.66
N ARG A 89 32.83 7.02 23.86
CA ARG A 89 33.01 6.39 22.53
C ARG A 89 33.35 4.90 22.61
N LYS A 90 33.95 4.44 23.72
CA LYS A 90 34.29 3.03 23.99
C LYS A 90 33.10 2.19 24.50
N LEU A 91 31.97 2.82 24.83
CA LEU A 91 30.74 2.17 25.33
C LEU A 91 29.95 1.40 24.25
N LYS A 92 30.61 0.91 23.21
CA LYS A 92 29.98 0.13 22.13
C LYS A 92 30.19 -1.37 22.28
N SER A 93 30.78 -1.86 23.35
CA SER A 93 30.94 -3.29 23.62
C SER A 93 30.26 -3.68 24.94
N PHE A 94 29.96 -4.97 25.10
CA PHE A 94 29.44 -5.49 26.37
C PHE A 94 30.46 -5.39 27.50
N PHE A 95 31.76 -5.51 27.20
CA PHE A 95 32.83 -5.25 28.15
C PHE A 95 33.51 -3.92 27.83
N SER A 96 33.83 -3.14 28.86
CA SER A 96 34.60 -1.90 28.76
C SER A 96 35.71 -1.91 29.80
N LYS A 97 36.90 -1.40 29.45
CA LYS A 97 37.96 -1.17 30.44
C LYS A 97 37.72 0.13 31.18
N LEU A 98 37.86 0.12 32.50
CA LEU A 98 37.92 1.33 33.32
C LEU A 98 39.17 2.15 32.95
N ASP A 99 39.07 3.48 32.99
CA ASP A 99 40.21 4.35 32.72
C ASP A 99 41.26 4.25 33.86
N LEU A 100 42.53 4.54 33.53
CA LEU A 100 43.67 4.47 34.46
C LEU A 100 43.34 5.19 35.78
N PHE A 101 43.69 4.57 36.92
CA PHE A 101 43.39 5.00 38.30
C PHE A 101 41.94 4.81 38.81
N SER A 102 40.97 4.57 37.93
CA SER A 102 39.57 4.34 38.35
C SER A 102 39.33 3.04 39.14
N PRO A 103 40.06 1.92 38.91
CA PRO A 103 39.90 0.71 39.72
C PRO A 103 40.29 0.91 41.19
N GLU A 104 41.37 1.65 41.46
CA GLU A 104 41.82 1.95 42.83
C GLU A 104 40.79 2.80 43.58
N ASP A 105 40.23 3.81 42.92
CA ASP A 105 39.17 4.64 43.48
C ASP A 105 37.89 3.82 43.75
N LEU A 106 37.55 2.90 42.85
CA LEU A 106 36.40 2.00 43.03
C LEU A 106 36.61 1.04 44.20
N VAL A 107 37.79 0.43 44.32
CA VAL A 107 38.17 -0.45 45.44
C VAL A 107 38.20 0.31 46.76
N LYS A 108 38.68 1.56 46.75
CA LYS A 108 38.68 2.43 47.92
C LYS A 108 37.25 2.79 48.34
N GLN A 109 36.38 3.12 47.38
CA GLN A 109 34.97 3.40 47.64
C GLN A 109 34.26 2.15 48.19
N LEU A 110 34.50 0.98 47.61
CA LEU A 110 33.99 -0.30 48.11
C LEU A 110 34.46 -0.56 49.56
N SER A 111 35.74 -0.32 49.85
CA SER A 111 36.27 -0.49 51.20
C SER A 111 35.59 0.45 52.21
N GLN A 112 35.26 1.67 51.79
CA GLN A 112 34.51 2.64 52.61
C GLN A 112 33.05 2.23 52.82
N ASP A 113 32.38 1.77 51.77
CA ASP A 113 30.95 1.42 51.80
C ASP A 113 30.67 0.17 52.64
N PHE A 114 31.58 -0.82 52.62
CA PHE A 114 31.38 -2.09 53.33
C PHE A 114 31.89 -2.08 54.77
N GLY A 115 32.80 -1.18 55.14
CA GLY A 115 33.35 -1.09 56.50
C GLY A 115 34.12 -2.34 56.98
N VAL A 116 34.40 -3.28 56.07
CA VAL A 116 35.16 -4.52 56.30
C VAL A 116 36.20 -4.69 55.20
N PRO A 117 37.30 -5.43 55.43
CA PRO A 117 38.26 -5.76 54.39
C PRO A 117 37.56 -6.42 53.21
N LEU A 118 37.82 -5.93 52.00
CA LEU A 118 37.29 -6.52 50.77
C LEU A 118 37.87 -7.92 50.56
N PRO A 119 37.14 -8.83 49.88
CA PRO A 119 37.69 -10.13 49.49
C PRO A 119 38.98 -9.96 48.67
N GLU A 120 39.93 -10.88 48.80
CA GLU A 120 41.24 -10.81 48.12
C GLU A 120 41.14 -10.73 46.59
N TRP A 121 40.04 -11.21 45.99
CA TRP A 121 39.79 -11.14 44.55
C TRP A 121 39.28 -9.77 44.06
N VAL A 122 38.97 -8.85 44.98
CA VAL A 122 38.59 -7.47 44.67
C VAL A 122 39.82 -6.58 44.87
N ASP A 123 40.60 -6.44 43.81
CA ASP A 123 41.85 -5.68 43.81
C ASP A 123 41.87 -4.60 42.71
N SER A 124 43.00 -3.89 42.59
CA SER A 124 43.22 -2.89 41.55
C SER A 124 43.26 -3.45 40.12
N ASP A 125 43.35 -4.77 39.96
CA ASP A 125 43.30 -5.44 38.66
C ASP A 125 41.86 -5.66 38.16
N CYS A 126 40.85 -5.29 38.96
CA CYS A 126 39.42 -5.23 38.58
C CYS A 126 39.13 -4.10 37.59
N HIS A 127 39.62 -4.24 36.35
CA HIS A 127 39.59 -3.18 35.34
C HIS A 127 38.50 -3.35 34.26
N LEU A 128 37.64 -4.37 34.36
CA LEU A 128 36.59 -4.65 33.36
C LEU A 128 35.18 -4.39 33.91
N VAL A 129 34.38 -3.67 33.15
CA VAL A 129 32.95 -3.45 33.42
C VAL A 129 32.13 -4.18 32.36
N VAL A 130 31.21 -5.02 32.82
CA VAL A 130 30.23 -5.70 31.98
C VAL A 130 28.90 -4.96 31.97
N ARG A 131 28.38 -4.69 30.77
CA ARG A 131 27.11 -4.00 30.55
C ARG A 131 26.01 -5.00 30.29
N LEU A 132 24.99 -4.97 31.14
CA LEU A 132 23.84 -5.85 31.06
C LEU A 132 22.55 -5.00 31.09
N PRO A 133 21.43 -5.53 30.58
CA PRO A 133 20.11 -4.96 30.87
C PRO A 133 19.93 -4.75 32.38
N GLY A 134 19.31 -3.65 32.79
CA GLY A 134 19.22 -3.27 34.20
C GLY A 134 18.59 -4.35 35.10
N ALA A 135 17.61 -5.10 34.58
CA ALA A 135 17.05 -6.24 35.29
C ALA A 135 18.06 -7.39 35.47
N HIS A 136 18.89 -7.68 34.45
CA HIS A 136 19.88 -8.75 34.53
C HIS A 136 20.97 -8.41 35.54
N SER A 137 21.50 -7.18 35.49
CA SER A 137 22.51 -6.72 36.45
C SER A 137 21.97 -6.72 37.89
N PHE A 138 20.71 -6.34 38.09
CA PHE A 138 20.04 -6.41 39.37
C PHE A 138 19.97 -7.83 39.95
N PHE A 139 19.46 -8.81 39.18
CA PHE A 139 19.32 -10.18 39.68
C PHE A 139 20.67 -10.84 39.99
N LEU A 140 21.71 -10.51 39.22
CA LEU A 140 23.08 -10.98 39.50
C LEU A 140 23.62 -10.36 40.79
N ALA A 141 23.49 -9.05 40.96
CA ALA A 141 23.95 -8.35 42.17
C ALA A 141 23.28 -8.90 43.44
N ARG A 142 21.99 -9.23 43.36
CA ARG A 142 21.22 -9.81 44.47
C ARG A 142 21.37 -11.32 44.63
N LYS A 143 22.28 -11.99 43.89
CA LYS A 143 22.52 -13.44 43.93
C LYS A 143 21.29 -14.29 43.55
N HIS A 144 20.34 -13.72 42.82
CA HIS A 144 19.21 -14.48 42.30
C HIS A 144 19.59 -15.30 41.07
N TRP A 145 20.54 -14.81 40.27
CA TRP A 145 21.09 -15.55 39.12
C TRP A 145 22.56 -15.86 39.35
N SER A 146 22.97 -17.08 38.99
CA SER A 146 24.35 -17.56 39.02
C SER A 146 25.05 -17.51 37.66
N TYR A 147 24.31 -17.13 36.60
CA TYR A 147 24.83 -16.98 35.25
C TYR A 147 24.28 -15.75 34.56
N PHE A 148 25.07 -15.16 33.65
CA PHE A 148 24.55 -14.19 32.69
C PHE A 148 24.96 -14.51 31.26
N ALA A 149 24.09 -14.16 30.30
CA ALA A 149 24.28 -14.43 28.89
C ALA A 149 24.67 -13.17 28.12
N LEU A 150 25.64 -13.26 27.21
CA LEU A 150 25.98 -12.20 26.25
C LEU A 150 26.04 -12.74 24.81
N PRO A 151 25.39 -12.05 23.86
CA PRO A 151 25.52 -12.39 22.46
C PRO A 151 26.85 -11.87 21.88
N ASP A 152 27.37 -12.56 20.88
CA ASP A 152 28.56 -12.23 20.12
C ASP A 152 28.25 -12.23 18.62
N PRO A 153 27.50 -11.21 18.14
CA PRO A 153 27.10 -11.16 16.74
C PRO A 153 28.33 -11.02 15.84
N SER A 154 28.45 -11.86 14.80
CA SER A 154 29.54 -11.69 13.84
C SER A 154 29.42 -10.33 13.12
N PRO A 155 30.53 -9.73 12.66
CA PRO A 155 30.50 -8.47 11.92
C PRO A 155 29.51 -8.49 10.75
N GLU A 156 29.35 -9.64 10.08
CA GLU A 156 28.44 -9.82 8.95
C GLU A 156 26.96 -9.68 9.35
N HIS A 157 26.58 -10.17 10.54
CA HIS A 157 25.22 -10.02 11.07
C HIS A 157 24.87 -8.56 11.34
N LEU A 158 25.85 -7.73 11.71
CA LEU A 158 25.67 -6.28 11.94
C LEU A 158 25.35 -5.49 10.65
N PHE A 159 25.62 -6.06 9.46
CA PHE A 159 25.44 -5.37 8.17
C PHE A 159 24.24 -5.88 7.35
N SER A 160 23.54 -6.92 7.79
CA SER A 160 22.35 -7.43 7.11
C SER A 160 21.15 -6.45 7.20
N VAL A 161 20.39 -6.34 6.11
CA VAL A 161 19.68 -5.11 5.69
C VAL A 161 18.38 -4.79 6.46
N GLY A 162 17.98 -5.57 7.47
CA GLY A 162 16.67 -5.41 8.15
C GLY A 162 16.69 -4.84 9.57
N VAL A 163 17.80 -4.91 10.30
CA VAL A 163 17.85 -4.64 11.76
C VAL A 163 18.60 -3.34 12.07
N ARG A 164 18.46 -2.35 11.19
CA ARG A 164 19.04 -1.02 11.40
C ARG A 164 18.14 -0.22 12.32
N HIS A 165 18.40 -0.24 13.63
CA HIS A 165 18.41 1.02 14.41
C HIS A 165 18.82 0.95 15.89
N ARG A 166 18.97 -0.21 16.56
CA ARG A 166 18.97 -0.17 18.05
C ARG A 166 20.24 -0.54 18.82
N SER A 167 21.27 -1.15 18.23
CA SER A 167 22.50 -1.44 18.99
C SER A 167 23.73 -1.51 18.08
N ARG A 168 24.58 -0.47 18.11
CA ARG A 168 25.95 -0.53 17.58
C ARG A 168 26.86 -1.26 18.58
N VAL A 169 26.43 -2.43 19.05
CA VAL A 169 27.19 -3.22 20.02
C VAL A 169 28.11 -4.16 19.26
N ILE A 170 29.41 -3.98 19.42
CA ILE A 170 30.45 -4.87 18.92
C ILE A 170 30.51 -6.08 19.87
N GLY A 171 30.65 -7.28 19.30
CA GLY A 171 30.78 -8.54 20.04
C GLY A 171 31.88 -8.51 21.11
N TRP A 172 31.75 -9.36 22.12
CA TRP A 172 32.70 -9.41 23.24
C TRP A 172 33.92 -10.29 22.93
N SER A 173 33.88 -11.12 21.89
CA SER A 173 34.99 -12.03 21.50
C SER A 173 36.26 -11.33 21.04
N HIS A 174 36.25 -10.01 20.89
CA HIS A 174 37.47 -9.22 20.67
C HIS A 174 38.37 -9.13 21.90
N LEU A 175 37.91 -9.57 23.08
CA LEU A 175 38.80 -9.80 24.23
C LEU A 175 39.67 -11.04 23.94
N PRO A 176 40.99 -10.88 23.76
CA PRO A 176 41.87 -12.00 23.46
C PRO A 176 41.75 -13.10 24.51
N ASP A 177 41.90 -14.35 24.08
CA ASP A 177 42.00 -15.55 24.92
C ASP A 177 40.74 -16.00 25.67
N LEU A 178 39.71 -15.15 25.83
CA LEU A 178 38.48 -15.52 26.55
C LEU A 178 37.53 -16.39 25.70
N ALA A 179 37.39 -16.09 24.41
CA ALA A 179 36.49 -16.82 23.51
C ALA A 179 36.88 -18.31 23.36
N ASN A 180 38.18 -18.62 23.41
CA ASN A 180 38.71 -19.98 23.25
C ASN A 180 38.49 -20.87 24.48
N GLN A 181 38.12 -20.29 25.62
CA GLN A 181 37.87 -21.03 26.87
C GLN A 181 36.46 -21.63 26.92
N PHE A 182 35.55 -21.16 26.07
CA PHE A 182 34.19 -21.71 25.98
C PHE A 182 34.19 -23.05 25.25
N VAL A 183 33.98 -24.13 26.00
CA VAL A 183 33.91 -25.48 25.44
C VAL A 183 32.51 -25.77 24.93
N VAL A 184 32.38 -26.01 23.62
CA VAL A 184 31.20 -26.70 23.08
C VAL A 184 31.41 -28.20 23.30
N PRO A 185 30.46 -28.95 23.87
CA PRO A 185 30.60 -30.40 24.04
C PRO A 185 30.97 -31.07 22.70
N ARG A 186 32.06 -31.86 22.67
CA ARG A 186 32.59 -32.49 21.43
C ARG A 186 31.54 -33.28 20.64
N GLN A 187 30.52 -33.81 21.32
CA GLN A 187 29.42 -34.54 20.71
C GLN A 187 28.58 -33.70 19.73
N VAL A 188 28.52 -32.38 19.92
CA VAL A 188 27.73 -31.46 19.09
C VAL A 188 28.52 -30.97 17.86
N GLN A 189 29.86 -30.95 17.92
CA GLN A 189 30.72 -30.47 16.82
C GLN A 189 30.72 -31.39 15.58
N ASN A 190 30.35 -32.67 15.75
CA ASN A 190 30.35 -33.67 14.68
C ASN A 190 28.96 -33.94 14.06
N PHE A 191 27.92 -33.21 14.50
CA PHE A 191 26.60 -33.31 13.88
C PHE A 191 26.58 -32.47 12.60
N ALA A 192 26.83 -33.11 11.44
CA ALA A 192 26.46 -32.53 10.16
C ALA A 192 24.93 -32.36 10.15
N GLU A 193 24.42 -31.14 9.89
CA GLU A 193 22.98 -30.83 9.91
C GLU A 193 22.20 -31.88 9.11
N PRO A 194 21.51 -32.81 9.78
CA PRO A 194 20.75 -33.81 9.05
C PRO A 194 19.51 -33.10 8.51
N ARG A 195 19.28 -33.22 7.20
CA ARG A 195 18.06 -32.69 6.59
C ARG A 195 16.88 -33.41 7.22
N LEU A 196 15.96 -32.65 7.82
CA LEU A 196 14.76 -33.18 8.46
C LEU A 196 13.94 -34.00 7.45
N SER A 197 13.85 -35.31 7.64
CA SER A 197 13.02 -36.23 6.85
C SER A 197 11.90 -36.80 7.70
N ALA A 198 10.84 -37.32 7.07
CA ALA A 198 9.76 -38.01 7.77
C ALA A 198 10.30 -39.18 8.62
N SER A 199 11.23 -39.97 8.08
CA SER A 199 11.85 -41.09 8.80
C SER A 199 12.63 -40.64 10.04
N MET A 200 13.32 -39.51 9.96
CA MET A 200 14.08 -38.99 11.10
C MET A 200 13.16 -38.39 12.17
N ALA A 201 12.08 -37.70 11.77
CA ALA A 201 11.07 -37.22 12.71
C ALA A 201 10.37 -38.39 13.44
N GLU A 202 10.15 -39.51 12.77
CA GLU A 202 9.64 -40.75 13.37
C GLU A 202 10.64 -41.35 14.37
N GLU A 203 11.91 -41.47 13.98
CA GLU A 203 12.97 -41.98 14.86
C GLU A 203 13.12 -41.13 16.13
N ILE A 204 13.00 -39.80 16.00
CA ILE A 204 12.99 -38.88 17.15
C ILE A 204 11.76 -39.11 18.02
N ALA A 205 10.57 -39.24 17.42
CA ALA A 205 9.34 -39.51 18.17
C ALA A 205 9.43 -40.83 18.95
N ASP A 206 9.98 -41.88 18.33
CA ASP A 206 10.19 -43.18 18.98
C ASP A 206 11.22 -43.09 20.10
N THR A 207 12.31 -42.35 19.89
CA THR A 207 13.30 -42.11 20.94
C THR A 207 12.67 -41.40 22.15
N ILE A 208 11.83 -40.40 21.92
CA ILE A 208 11.11 -39.69 23.00
C ILE A 208 10.12 -40.62 23.72
N ARG A 209 9.40 -41.49 23.00
CA ARG A 209 8.53 -42.51 23.63
C ARG A 209 9.32 -43.50 24.47
N GLN A 210 10.48 -43.94 24.00
CA GLN A 210 11.36 -44.82 24.76
C GLN A 210 11.89 -44.15 26.04
N MET A 211 12.15 -42.84 26.00
CA MET A 211 12.46 -42.07 27.21
C MET A 211 11.27 -42.01 28.16
N ALA A 212 10.07 -41.73 27.64
CA ALA A 212 8.83 -41.69 28.43
C ALA A 212 8.56 -43.02 29.16
N LEU A 213 8.83 -44.16 28.51
CA LEU A 213 8.66 -45.50 29.10
C LEU A 213 9.56 -45.79 30.30
N ARG A 214 10.65 -45.02 30.49
CA ARG A 214 11.58 -45.16 31.63
C ARG A 214 11.18 -44.29 32.83
N LEU A 215 10.19 -43.42 32.67
CA LEU A 215 9.70 -42.54 33.73
C LEU A 215 8.62 -43.26 34.56
N ASN A 216 8.59 -43.03 35.87
CA ASN A 216 7.60 -43.63 36.74
C ASN A 216 6.34 -42.72 36.79
N PRO A 217 5.21 -43.12 36.20
CA PRO A 217 4.02 -42.27 36.13
C PRO A 217 3.40 -41.94 37.50
N ASN A 218 3.78 -42.69 38.55
CA ASN A 218 3.32 -42.44 39.92
C ASN A 218 4.21 -41.47 40.70
N SER A 219 5.35 -41.07 40.14
CA SER A 219 6.21 -40.02 40.70
C SER A 219 5.71 -38.65 40.22
N GLU A 220 5.42 -37.75 41.16
CA GLU A 220 4.90 -36.41 40.86
C GLU A 220 5.87 -35.58 40.01
N GLN A 221 7.18 -35.78 40.18
CA GLN A 221 8.22 -35.15 39.34
C GLN A 221 8.25 -35.73 37.92
N ASP A 222 8.05 -37.03 37.79
CA ASP A 222 8.07 -37.72 36.49
C ASP A 222 6.79 -37.46 35.70
N ALA A 223 5.65 -37.21 36.35
CA ALA A 223 4.37 -36.98 35.69
C ALA A 223 4.40 -35.75 34.74
N SER A 224 5.04 -34.67 35.16
CA SER A 224 5.21 -33.45 34.33
C SER A 224 6.18 -33.69 33.16
N LEU A 225 7.25 -34.45 33.40
CA LEU A 225 8.22 -34.81 32.39
C LEU A 225 7.60 -35.77 31.36
N LEU A 226 6.76 -36.68 31.82
CA LEU A 226 6.00 -37.63 31.00
C LEU A 226 5.01 -36.91 30.08
N ASP A 227 4.25 -35.92 30.58
CA ASP A 227 3.38 -35.06 29.75
C ASP A 227 4.20 -34.31 28.68
N SER A 228 5.37 -33.78 29.06
CA SER A 228 6.27 -33.08 28.13
C SER A 228 6.81 -34.01 27.04
N CYS A 229 7.21 -35.24 27.39
CA CYS A 229 7.64 -36.25 26.43
C CYS A 229 6.50 -36.65 25.49
N TYR A 230 5.28 -36.83 25.99
CA TYR A 230 4.12 -37.14 25.15
C TYR A 230 3.81 -36.01 24.16
N ARG A 231 3.83 -34.75 24.61
CA ARG A 231 3.65 -33.60 23.71
C ARG A 231 4.74 -33.51 22.65
N ALA A 232 6.00 -33.73 23.03
CA ALA A 232 7.13 -33.68 22.10
C ALA A 232 7.07 -34.82 21.06
N ALA A 233 6.77 -36.04 21.49
CA ALA A 233 6.56 -37.17 20.58
C ALA A 233 5.37 -36.93 19.64
N TYR A 234 4.27 -36.38 20.15
CA TYR A 234 3.11 -36.00 19.36
C TYR A 234 3.43 -34.92 18.31
N MET A 235 4.19 -33.88 18.69
CA MET A 235 4.63 -32.85 17.76
C MET A 235 5.54 -33.39 16.67
N MET A 236 6.49 -34.26 17.01
CA MET A 236 7.39 -34.88 16.03
C MET A 236 6.64 -35.83 15.09
N GLN A 237 5.65 -36.55 15.60
CA GLN A 237 4.80 -37.39 14.77
C GLN A 237 3.89 -36.57 13.84
N ARG A 238 3.37 -35.44 14.33
CA ARG A 238 2.65 -34.50 13.47
C ARG A 238 3.56 -33.91 12.39
N MET A 239 4.81 -33.58 12.71
CA MET A 239 5.78 -33.12 11.72
C MET A 239 6.11 -34.20 10.70
N ARG A 240 6.25 -35.47 11.12
CA ARG A 240 6.36 -36.62 10.21
C ARG A 240 5.17 -36.67 9.25
N ASP A 241 3.95 -36.59 9.79
CA ASP A 241 2.72 -36.66 9.00
C ASP A 241 2.55 -35.47 8.05
N GLU A 242 3.09 -34.30 8.41
CA GLU A 242 3.13 -33.14 7.51
C GLU A 242 4.23 -33.25 6.44
N LEU A 243 5.28 -34.04 6.68
CA LEU A 243 6.37 -34.33 5.74
C LEU A 243 6.13 -35.59 4.88
N ASP A 244 5.18 -36.45 5.26
CA ASP A 244 4.80 -37.66 4.52
C ASP A 244 3.91 -37.31 3.32
N VAL A 245 4.39 -37.67 2.13
CA VAL A 245 3.75 -37.44 0.82
C VAL A 245 2.33 -38.00 0.77
N ASN A 246 2.06 -39.15 1.41
CA ASN A 246 0.75 -39.79 1.36
C ASN A 246 -0.27 -39.06 2.24
N HIS A 247 0.18 -38.53 3.38
CA HIS A 247 -0.67 -37.79 4.30
C HIS A 247 -0.91 -36.35 3.82
N LEU A 248 0.09 -35.72 3.17
CA LEU A 248 -0.06 -34.44 2.48
C LEU A 248 -1.09 -34.53 1.35
N ASN A 249 -1.05 -35.58 0.52
CA ASN A 249 -2.06 -35.85 -0.51
C ASN A 249 -3.46 -36.02 0.08
N SER A 250 -3.57 -36.74 1.21
CA SER A 250 -4.84 -36.94 1.92
C SER A 250 -5.41 -35.63 2.49
N ARG A 251 -4.55 -34.74 3.00
CA ARG A 251 -4.97 -33.42 3.49
C ARG A 251 -5.26 -32.43 2.36
N VAL A 252 -4.57 -32.50 1.22
CA VAL A 252 -4.90 -31.71 0.01
C VAL A 252 -6.29 -32.09 -0.50
N LEU A 253 -6.64 -33.38 -0.48
CA LEU A 253 -7.99 -33.85 -0.81
C LEU A 253 -9.02 -33.38 0.24
N GLN A 254 -8.68 -33.36 1.53
CA GLN A 254 -9.58 -32.85 2.59
C GLN A 254 -9.67 -31.31 2.66
N SER A 255 -8.70 -30.58 2.11
CA SER A 255 -8.64 -29.11 2.14
C SER A 255 -9.22 -28.45 0.90
N GLN A 256 -9.83 -29.21 -0.01
CA GLN A 256 -10.76 -28.72 -1.04
C GLN A 256 -12.05 -28.06 -0.46
N GLY A 257 -12.03 -27.55 0.78
CA GLY A 257 -13.19 -26.89 1.38
C GLY A 257 -12.95 -26.01 2.62
N ARG A 258 -11.72 -25.71 3.05
CA ARG A 258 -11.50 -24.79 4.19
C ARG A 258 -10.29 -23.88 4.02
N VAL A 259 -10.56 -22.57 4.07
CA VAL A 259 -9.61 -21.45 4.00
C VAL A 259 -8.69 -21.46 5.23
N CYS A 260 -7.37 -21.47 5.02
CA CYS A 260 -6.37 -21.33 6.09
C CYS A 260 -5.90 -19.87 6.25
N THR A 261 -5.79 -19.42 7.51
CA THR A 261 -5.10 -18.20 7.98
C THR A 261 -3.75 -18.58 8.66
N PRO A 262 -2.98 -17.68 9.31
CA PRO A 262 -2.12 -16.68 8.69
C PRO A 262 -0.69 -16.75 9.27
N ARG A 263 0.14 -17.69 8.83
CA ARG A 263 1.62 -17.61 8.95
C ARG A 263 2.25 -18.43 7.84
N LEU A 264 2.53 -17.79 6.70
CA LEU A 264 3.33 -18.43 5.66
C LEU A 264 4.76 -17.85 5.64
N PRO A 265 5.80 -18.71 5.75
CA PRO A 265 7.21 -18.38 5.72
C PRO A 265 7.71 -18.45 4.28
N PHE A 266 7.63 -17.37 3.53
CA PHE A 266 8.23 -17.34 2.20
C PHE A 266 9.64 -16.76 2.27
N GLN A 267 10.65 -17.55 1.89
CA GLN A 267 12.03 -17.08 1.75
C GLN A 267 12.05 -15.91 0.74
N ALA A 268 12.85 -14.86 0.99
CA ALA A 268 12.90 -13.68 0.11
C ALA A 268 13.15 -14.03 -1.37
N THR A 269 13.91 -15.08 -1.64
CA THR A 269 14.14 -15.63 -2.98
C THR A 269 12.84 -16.10 -3.65
N TYR A 270 11.94 -16.75 -2.91
CA TYR A 270 10.62 -17.15 -3.40
C TYR A 270 9.78 -15.91 -3.74
N ILE A 271 9.76 -14.90 -2.87
CA ILE A 271 9.01 -13.65 -3.12
C ILE A 271 9.54 -12.94 -4.39
N ILE A 272 10.87 -12.85 -4.56
CA ILE A 272 11.50 -12.27 -5.74
C ILE A 272 11.15 -13.07 -7.00
N GLN A 273 11.20 -14.40 -6.94
CA GLN A 273 10.83 -15.26 -8.05
C GLN A 273 9.34 -15.12 -8.41
N CYS A 274 8.44 -15.00 -7.42
CA CYS A 274 7.03 -14.71 -7.66
C CYS A 274 6.80 -13.33 -8.27
N MET A 275 7.56 -12.30 -7.85
CA MET A 275 7.48 -10.95 -8.43
C MET A 275 7.95 -10.92 -9.89
N LEU A 276 9.08 -11.58 -10.21
CA LEU A 276 9.58 -11.70 -11.59
C LEU A 276 8.63 -12.53 -12.47
N MET A 277 8.01 -13.57 -11.92
CA MET A 277 6.96 -14.32 -12.61
C MET A 277 5.75 -13.43 -12.91
N GLY A 278 5.38 -12.54 -11.99
CA GLY A 278 4.34 -11.53 -12.19
C GLY A 278 4.61 -10.58 -13.36
N SER A 279 5.86 -10.19 -13.60
CA SER A 279 6.20 -9.38 -14.78
C SER A 279 6.09 -10.15 -16.10
N HIS A 280 6.42 -11.44 -16.11
CA HIS A 280 6.28 -12.29 -17.30
C HIS A 280 4.83 -12.64 -17.62
N LEU A 281 3.92 -12.65 -16.64
CA LEU A 281 2.48 -12.82 -16.88
C LEU A 281 1.84 -11.68 -17.70
N ARG A 282 2.54 -10.56 -17.90
CA ARG A 282 2.07 -9.46 -18.75
C ARG A 282 2.07 -9.80 -20.23
N ASP A 283 2.90 -10.76 -20.66
CA ASP A 283 2.94 -11.25 -22.04
C ASP A 283 2.36 -12.67 -22.14
N VAL A 284 1.32 -12.80 -22.95
CA VAL A 284 0.66 -14.08 -23.21
C VAL A 284 1.59 -15.06 -23.96
N ALA A 285 2.64 -14.55 -24.63
CA ALA A 285 3.70 -15.36 -25.23
C ALA A 285 4.57 -16.08 -24.18
N ASP A 286 4.73 -15.49 -23.00
CA ASP A 286 5.58 -16.01 -21.92
C ASP A 286 4.82 -17.01 -21.02
N LEU A 287 3.52 -17.24 -21.23
CA LEU A 287 2.69 -18.07 -20.34
C LEU A 287 3.27 -19.49 -20.13
N LYS A 288 3.84 -20.09 -21.18
CA LYS A 288 4.51 -21.40 -21.05
C LYS A 288 5.72 -21.31 -20.14
N GLN A 289 6.58 -20.31 -20.33
CA GLN A 289 7.76 -20.11 -19.50
C GLN A 289 7.38 -19.80 -18.04
N VAL A 290 6.35 -18.98 -17.83
CA VAL A 290 5.79 -18.69 -16.52
C VAL A 290 5.29 -19.96 -15.85
N LEU A 291 4.52 -20.79 -16.54
CA LEU A 291 3.99 -22.03 -15.97
C LEU A 291 5.13 -22.98 -15.57
N LEU A 292 6.13 -23.16 -16.43
CA LEU A 292 7.29 -23.99 -16.14
C LEU A 292 8.03 -23.46 -14.89
N LYS A 293 8.22 -22.14 -14.80
CA LYS A 293 8.86 -21.51 -13.63
C LYS A 293 8.01 -21.61 -12.37
N ALA A 294 6.70 -21.48 -12.48
CA ALA A 294 5.76 -21.64 -11.37
C ALA A 294 5.84 -23.06 -10.79
N VAL A 295 5.94 -24.08 -11.66
CA VAL A 295 6.12 -25.48 -11.26
C VAL A 295 7.44 -25.66 -10.51
N GLU A 296 8.54 -25.06 -10.97
CA GLU A 296 9.84 -25.09 -10.27
C GLU A 296 9.82 -24.40 -8.90
N ILE A 297 9.04 -23.32 -8.76
CA ILE A 297 8.95 -22.51 -7.55
C ILE A 297 8.00 -23.13 -6.52
N ALA A 298 6.84 -23.61 -6.97
CA ALA A 298 5.75 -24.06 -6.11
C ALA A 298 5.90 -25.53 -5.67
N LEU A 299 6.63 -26.35 -6.44
CA LEU A 299 6.80 -27.76 -6.13
C LEU A 299 8.23 -28.07 -5.65
N PRO A 300 8.40 -29.00 -4.70
CA PRO A 300 9.72 -29.56 -4.40
C PRO A 300 10.39 -30.10 -5.67
N LYS A 301 11.71 -29.94 -5.79
CA LYS A 301 12.49 -30.22 -7.00
C LYS A 301 12.16 -31.54 -7.69
N VAL A 302 11.98 -32.62 -6.91
CA VAL A 302 11.63 -33.96 -7.44
C VAL A 302 10.27 -33.98 -8.13
N PHE A 303 9.27 -33.27 -7.61
CA PHE A 303 7.95 -33.15 -8.22
C PHE A 303 7.97 -32.18 -9.40
N ALA A 304 8.71 -31.07 -9.28
CA ALA A 304 8.88 -30.13 -10.37
C ALA A 304 9.47 -30.85 -11.60
N GLU A 305 10.53 -31.65 -11.43
CA GLU A 305 11.13 -32.42 -12.52
C GLU A 305 10.13 -33.39 -13.18
N ALA A 306 9.31 -34.10 -12.41
CA ALA A 306 8.29 -35.01 -12.94
C ALA A 306 7.16 -34.27 -13.68
N VAL A 307 6.68 -33.15 -13.15
CA VAL A 307 5.65 -32.32 -13.78
C VAL A 307 6.20 -31.64 -15.04
N LEU A 308 7.42 -31.10 -14.99
CA LEU A 308 8.08 -30.51 -16.16
C LEU A 308 8.35 -31.55 -17.24
N ALA A 309 8.74 -32.78 -16.88
CA ALA A 309 8.85 -33.88 -17.83
C ALA A 309 7.49 -34.23 -18.46
N THR A 310 6.38 -34.08 -17.73
CA THR A 310 5.02 -34.29 -18.25
C THR A 310 4.54 -33.13 -19.14
N VAL A 311 4.93 -31.89 -18.82
CA VAL A 311 4.60 -30.69 -19.60
C VAL A 311 5.47 -30.60 -20.88
N ASN A 312 6.73 -31.04 -20.80
CA ASN A 312 7.68 -31.00 -21.93
C ASN A 312 7.71 -32.29 -22.75
N GLY A 313 7.31 -33.43 -22.17
CA GLY A 313 7.33 -34.74 -22.79
C GLY A 313 6.13 -34.95 -23.70
N ASP A 314 6.32 -34.78 -25.01
CA ASP A 314 5.31 -35.05 -26.04
C ASP A 314 5.50 -36.43 -26.70
N ALA A 315 5.85 -37.47 -25.92
CA ALA A 315 6.13 -38.79 -26.50
C ALA A 315 4.85 -39.56 -26.92
N HIS A 316 3.69 -39.25 -26.32
CA HIS A 316 2.44 -40.00 -26.53
C HIS A 316 1.19 -39.13 -26.69
N GLY A 317 1.32 -37.81 -26.90
CA GLY A 317 0.18 -36.90 -27.11
C GLY A 317 -0.72 -36.63 -25.87
N LEU A 318 -0.33 -37.15 -24.70
CA LEU A 318 -1.03 -36.99 -23.41
C LEU A 318 -0.44 -35.89 -22.52
N GLY A 319 0.59 -35.16 -23.00
CA GLY A 319 1.23 -34.09 -22.23
C GLY A 319 0.28 -32.93 -21.91
N LEU A 320 0.49 -32.29 -20.77
CA LEU A 320 -0.33 -31.17 -20.31
C LEU A 320 -0.09 -29.95 -21.24
N ARG A 321 -0.94 -29.80 -22.27
CA ARG A 321 -0.79 -28.73 -23.26
C ARG A 321 -1.09 -27.38 -22.63
N VAL A 322 -0.04 -26.65 -22.29
CA VAL A 322 -0.15 -25.23 -21.97
C VAL A 322 -0.83 -24.53 -23.15
N PRO A 323 -1.95 -23.82 -22.93
CA PRO A 323 -2.61 -23.09 -24.00
C PRO A 323 -1.60 -22.19 -24.70
N SER A 324 -1.52 -22.29 -26.03
CA SER A 324 -0.70 -21.35 -26.80
C SER A 324 -1.21 -19.93 -26.60
N ALA A 325 -0.37 -18.93 -26.86
CA ALA A 325 -0.78 -17.53 -26.79
C ALA A 325 -2.07 -17.27 -27.61
N THR A 326 -2.18 -17.89 -28.78
CA THR A 326 -3.40 -17.87 -29.60
C THR A 326 -4.60 -18.52 -28.92
N LYS A 327 -4.43 -19.64 -28.20
CA LYS A 327 -5.52 -20.30 -27.48
C LYS A 327 -5.98 -19.47 -26.28
N VAL A 328 -5.07 -18.82 -25.56
CA VAL A 328 -5.40 -17.87 -24.48
C VAL A 328 -6.12 -16.65 -25.02
N SER A 329 -5.63 -16.07 -26.11
CA SER A 329 -6.27 -14.94 -26.79
C SER A 329 -7.70 -15.30 -27.24
N ARG A 330 -7.90 -16.48 -27.83
CA ARG A 330 -9.25 -16.98 -28.18
C ARG A 330 -10.12 -17.22 -26.95
N ALA A 331 -9.56 -17.79 -25.87
CA ALA A 331 -10.28 -17.99 -24.62
C ALA A 331 -10.67 -16.66 -23.97
N ARG A 332 -9.81 -15.64 -24.02
CA ARG A 332 -10.12 -14.28 -23.57
C ARG A 332 -11.32 -13.72 -24.34
N LEU A 333 -11.30 -13.80 -25.67
CA LEU A 333 -12.46 -13.42 -26.48
C LEU A 333 -13.71 -14.21 -26.08
N SER A 334 -13.61 -15.53 -25.85
CA SER A 334 -14.76 -16.33 -25.39
C SER A 334 -15.27 -15.89 -24.01
N VAL A 335 -14.39 -15.52 -23.09
CA VAL A 335 -14.75 -14.98 -21.77
C VAL A 335 -15.38 -13.60 -21.89
N ASP A 336 -14.82 -12.72 -22.73
CA ASP A 336 -15.37 -11.39 -22.99
C ASP A 336 -16.77 -11.49 -23.61
N VAL A 337 -16.96 -12.42 -24.57
CA VAL A 337 -18.28 -12.73 -25.16
C VAL A 337 -19.22 -13.33 -24.13
N ALA A 338 -18.77 -14.26 -23.28
CA ALA A 338 -19.60 -14.83 -22.23
C ALA A 338 -20.03 -13.77 -21.19
N LEU A 339 -19.12 -12.88 -20.80
CA LEU A 339 -19.40 -11.76 -19.92
C LEU A 339 -20.37 -10.78 -20.57
N MET A 340 -20.18 -10.44 -21.85
CA MET A 340 -21.11 -9.63 -22.62
C MET A 340 -22.52 -10.24 -22.66
N LEU A 341 -22.64 -11.54 -22.95
CA LEU A 341 -23.93 -12.25 -22.96
C LEU A 341 -24.57 -12.29 -21.56
N HIS A 342 -23.77 -12.48 -20.51
CA HIS A 342 -24.24 -12.37 -19.14
C HIS A 342 -24.78 -10.97 -18.86
N ARG A 343 -24.02 -9.91 -19.22
CA ARG A 343 -24.44 -8.51 -19.05
C ARG A 343 -25.73 -8.19 -19.81
N ARG A 344 -25.95 -8.76 -21.00
CA ARG A 344 -27.24 -8.68 -21.71
C ARG A 344 -28.38 -9.22 -20.87
N SER A 345 -28.22 -10.41 -20.29
CA SER A 345 -29.25 -11.00 -19.44
C SER A 345 -29.52 -10.15 -18.19
N VAL A 346 -28.48 -9.61 -17.56
CA VAL A 346 -28.66 -8.76 -16.38
C VAL A 346 -29.33 -7.43 -16.73
N ASN A 347 -28.93 -6.78 -17.83
CA ASN A 347 -29.54 -5.53 -18.28
C ASN A 347 -31.00 -5.72 -18.71
N ALA A 348 -31.32 -6.82 -19.41
CA ALA A 348 -32.70 -7.14 -19.79
C ALA A 348 -33.58 -7.32 -18.55
N ARG A 349 -33.12 -8.09 -17.56
CA ARG A 349 -33.83 -8.25 -16.28
C ARG A 349 -34.03 -6.92 -15.55
N ALA A 350 -32.97 -6.12 -15.47
CA ALA A 350 -33.03 -4.84 -14.78
C ALA A 350 -34.03 -3.88 -15.47
N ASP A 351 -34.07 -3.87 -16.80
CA ASP A 351 -35.04 -3.08 -17.57
C ASP A 351 -36.49 -3.60 -17.44
N GLU A 352 -36.67 -4.91 -17.23
CA GLU A 352 -37.99 -5.54 -16.96
C GLU A 352 -38.48 -5.23 -15.54
N GLU A 353 -37.58 -5.29 -14.54
CA GLU A 353 -37.86 -4.98 -13.13
C GLU A 353 -38.11 -3.47 -12.92
N GLY A 354 -37.50 -2.61 -13.75
CA GLY A 354 -37.63 -1.16 -13.69
C GLY A 354 -36.78 -0.52 -12.58
N GLY A 355 -36.85 0.81 -12.45
CA GLY A 355 -36.14 1.54 -11.39
C GLY A 355 -34.62 1.61 -11.51
N VAL A 356 -34.06 1.17 -12.64
CA VAL A 356 -32.61 1.18 -12.91
C VAL A 356 -32.14 2.58 -13.28
N VAL A 357 -31.02 2.97 -12.68
CA VAL A 357 -30.35 4.24 -12.97
C VAL A 357 -28.91 3.94 -13.36
N ARG A 358 -28.49 4.48 -14.51
CA ARG A 358 -27.17 4.20 -15.07
C ARG A 358 -26.30 5.46 -15.05
N TYR A 359 -25.04 5.32 -14.68
CA TYR A 359 -24.05 6.38 -14.69
C TYR A 359 -22.87 5.92 -15.52
N VAL A 360 -22.40 6.78 -16.42
CA VAL A 360 -21.30 6.47 -17.32
C VAL A 360 -20.12 7.36 -16.97
N MET A 361 -18.95 6.77 -16.79
CA MET A 361 -17.68 7.49 -16.70
C MET A 361 -16.92 7.26 -18.00
N VAL A 362 -16.45 8.35 -18.62
CA VAL A 362 -15.80 8.31 -19.93
C VAL A 362 -14.44 9.00 -19.83
N ASP A 363 -13.39 8.27 -20.20
CA ASP A 363 -12.08 8.82 -20.53
C ASP A 363 -11.69 8.21 -21.87
N SER A 364 -11.58 9.06 -22.88
CA SER A 364 -11.40 8.59 -24.25
C SER A 364 -9.95 8.72 -24.74
N SER A 365 -9.00 8.71 -23.81
CA SER A 365 -7.58 8.82 -24.11
C SER A 365 -6.98 7.52 -24.66
N VAL A 366 -6.15 7.65 -25.70
CA VAL A 366 -5.54 6.53 -26.46
C VAL A 366 -4.63 5.63 -25.59
N GLN A 367 -4.34 6.03 -24.36
CA GLN A 367 -3.28 5.46 -23.52
C GLN A 367 -3.74 4.30 -22.63
N GLY A 368 -5.06 4.09 -22.45
CA GLY A 368 -5.60 3.13 -21.47
C GLY A 368 -6.10 1.80 -22.04
N HIS A 369 -6.26 1.68 -23.37
CA HIS A 369 -6.92 0.55 -24.04
C HIS A 369 -8.38 0.24 -23.62
N TYR A 370 -8.96 1.04 -22.72
CA TYR A 370 -10.37 0.99 -22.31
C TYR A 370 -10.91 2.43 -22.34
N ASP A 371 -12.09 2.63 -22.93
CA ASP A 371 -12.65 3.97 -23.16
C ASP A 371 -13.83 4.32 -22.21
N PHE A 372 -14.42 3.32 -21.53
CA PHE A 372 -15.69 3.50 -20.81
C PHE A 372 -15.80 2.62 -19.57
N GLU A 373 -16.18 3.24 -18.45
CA GLU A 373 -16.60 2.56 -17.23
C GLU A 373 -18.06 2.87 -16.93
N PHE A 374 -18.76 1.87 -16.43
CA PHE A 374 -20.18 1.92 -16.22
C PHE A 374 -20.55 1.56 -14.78
N ILE A 375 -21.38 2.40 -14.18
CA ILE A 375 -21.95 2.18 -12.86
C ILE A 375 -23.47 2.02 -13.03
N ARG A 376 -23.98 0.87 -12.63
CA ARG A 376 -25.41 0.61 -12.49
C ARG A 376 -25.81 0.72 -11.03
N VAL A 377 -26.92 1.41 -10.77
CA VAL A 377 -27.59 1.39 -9.48
C VAL A 377 -29.00 0.87 -9.69
N GLU A 378 -29.30 -0.25 -9.05
CA GLU A 378 -30.65 -0.80 -8.97
C GLU A 378 -31.29 -0.28 -7.67
N LEU A 379 -32.32 0.55 -7.80
CA LEU A 379 -33.08 1.05 -6.66
C LEU A 379 -34.25 0.10 -6.39
N GLN A 380 -34.08 -0.79 -5.41
CA GLN A 380 -35.15 -1.69 -4.95
C GLN A 380 -36.13 -0.96 -4.02
N ALA A 381 -37.35 -1.49 -3.91
CA ALA A 381 -38.41 -0.92 -3.06
C ALA A 381 -38.09 -1.00 -1.56
N GLU A 382 -37.33 -2.01 -1.15
CA GLU A 382 -36.64 -2.08 0.14
C GLU A 382 -35.23 -1.54 -0.10
N MET A 383 -34.73 -0.62 0.75
CA MET A 383 -33.54 0.23 0.53
C MET A 383 -32.17 -0.49 0.34
N ASP A 384 -32.16 -1.77 0.00
CA ASP A 384 -30.98 -2.51 -0.45
C ASP A 384 -30.62 -2.07 -1.88
N CYS A 385 -29.96 -0.92 -1.99
CA CYS A 385 -29.40 -0.47 -3.25
C CYS A 385 -28.26 -1.43 -3.67
N CYS A 386 -28.44 -2.12 -4.79
CA CYS A 386 -27.36 -2.87 -5.41
C CYS A 386 -26.62 -1.94 -6.37
N MET A 387 -25.36 -1.64 -6.07
CA MET A 387 -24.47 -0.93 -6.97
C MET A 387 -23.56 -1.95 -7.66
N ASP A 388 -23.61 -1.98 -8.98
CA ASP A 388 -22.80 -2.85 -9.82
C ASP A 388 -21.93 -1.96 -10.72
N THR A 389 -20.62 -2.06 -10.54
CA THR A 389 -19.65 -1.29 -11.31
C THR A 389 -18.90 -2.24 -12.23
N HIS A 390 -18.87 -1.94 -13.52
CA HIS A 390 -18.14 -2.75 -14.50
C HIS A 390 -17.64 -1.94 -15.69
N LEU A 391 -16.63 -2.50 -16.37
CA LEU A 391 -16.12 -1.96 -17.62
C LEU A 391 -16.96 -2.47 -18.79
N LEU A 392 -17.27 -1.58 -19.73
CA LEU A 392 -17.94 -1.99 -20.97
C LEU A 392 -17.00 -2.84 -21.85
N PRO A 393 -17.55 -3.65 -22.77
CA PRO A 393 -16.74 -4.37 -23.75
C PRO A 393 -15.78 -3.44 -24.49
N ALA A 394 -14.50 -3.83 -24.58
CA ALA A 394 -13.50 -3.03 -25.26
C ALA A 394 -13.81 -2.95 -26.77
N VAL A 395 -13.86 -1.73 -27.31
CA VAL A 395 -14.03 -1.48 -28.75
C VAL A 395 -12.84 -0.69 -29.28
N VAL A 396 -12.32 -1.07 -30.45
CA VAL A 396 -11.24 -0.32 -31.13
C VAL A 396 -11.83 0.81 -31.99
N LEU A 397 -13.15 0.85 -32.11
CA LEU A 397 -13.87 1.73 -33.02
C LEU A 397 -13.73 3.19 -32.55
N GLY A 398 -13.13 4.04 -33.39
CA GLY A 398 -12.87 5.44 -33.04
C GLY A 398 -11.60 5.66 -32.21
N SER A 399 -10.80 4.61 -31.95
CA SER A 399 -9.50 4.75 -31.30
C SER A 399 -8.59 5.71 -32.08
N GLY A 400 -7.90 6.60 -31.37
CA GLY A 400 -7.07 7.66 -31.96
C GLY A 400 -7.83 8.86 -32.52
N HIS A 401 -9.17 8.82 -32.57
CA HIS A 401 -9.98 9.95 -33.03
C HIS A 401 -10.53 10.77 -31.86
N ALA A 402 -10.48 12.11 -31.99
CA ALA A 402 -10.86 13.05 -30.94
C ALA A 402 -12.20 13.78 -31.18
N LYS A 403 -12.98 13.41 -32.22
CA LYS A 403 -14.26 14.09 -32.52
C LYS A 403 -15.42 13.41 -31.79
N LEU A 404 -16.39 14.21 -31.34
CA LEU A 404 -17.57 13.75 -30.59
C LEU A 404 -18.32 12.60 -31.28
N TYR A 405 -18.57 12.67 -32.60
CA TYR A 405 -19.31 11.60 -33.29
C TYR A 405 -18.58 10.25 -33.27
N HIS A 406 -17.23 10.24 -33.24
CA HIS A 406 -16.48 9.00 -33.09
C HIS A 406 -16.67 8.41 -31.69
N LYS A 407 -16.63 9.26 -30.65
CA LYS A 407 -16.86 8.85 -29.25
C LYS A 407 -18.29 8.37 -29.03
N PHE A 408 -19.26 9.05 -29.63
CA PHE A 408 -20.67 8.65 -29.59
C PHE A 408 -20.90 7.29 -30.25
N HIS A 409 -20.31 7.06 -31.42
CA HIS A 409 -20.42 5.78 -32.11
C HIS A 409 -19.72 4.64 -31.37
N ALA A 410 -18.57 4.90 -30.73
CA ALA A 410 -17.90 3.96 -29.86
C ALA A 410 -18.78 3.57 -28.66
N ALA A 411 -19.31 4.57 -27.94
CA ALA A 411 -20.20 4.36 -26.80
C ALA A 411 -21.47 3.60 -27.19
N ALA A 412 -22.15 4.02 -28.27
CA ALA A 412 -23.34 3.36 -28.79
C ALA A 412 -23.07 1.88 -29.15
N HIS A 413 -21.91 1.59 -29.74
CA HIS A 413 -21.51 0.22 -30.04
C HIS A 413 -21.26 -0.60 -28.76
N CYS A 414 -20.53 -0.06 -27.77
CA CYS A 414 -20.36 -0.71 -26.47
C CYS A 414 -21.69 -1.04 -25.80
N PHE A 415 -22.61 -0.07 -25.76
CA PHE A 415 -23.94 -0.26 -25.19
C PHE A 415 -24.74 -1.31 -25.97
N PHE A 416 -24.66 -1.31 -27.30
CA PHE A 416 -25.31 -2.34 -28.12
C PHE A 416 -24.78 -3.73 -27.83
N LEU A 417 -23.48 -3.88 -27.61
CA LEU A 417 -22.89 -5.16 -27.21
C LEU A 417 -23.47 -5.64 -25.88
N GLU A 418 -23.73 -4.75 -24.92
CA GLU A 418 -24.32 -5.08 -23.62
C GLU A 418 -25.84 -5.25 -23.60
N THR A 419 -26.57 -4.74 -24.59
CA THR A 419 -28.04 -4.86 -24.64
C THR A 419 -28.52 -5.88 -25.66
N GLY A 420 -27.73 -6.12 -26.71
CA GLY A 420 -28.00 -7.11 -27.74
C GLY A 420 -29.18 -6.83 -28.66
N SER A 421 -29.84 -5.66 -28.56
CA SER A 421 -30.96 -5.27 -29.42
C SER A 421 -31.07 -3.75 -29.55
N ALA A 422 -31.70 -3.27 -30.61
CA ALA A 422 -31.90 -1.83 -30.83
C ALA A 422 -32.85 -1.23 -29.79
N LEU A 423 -33.95 -1.91 -29.46
CA LEU A 423 -34.85 -1.47 -28.39
C LEU A 423 -34.19 -1.50 -27.01
N GLY A 424 -33.41 -2.54 -26.71
CA GLY A 424 -32.63 -2.61 -25.47
C GLY A 424 -31.61 -1.47 -25.38
N LEU A 425 -30.93 -1.14 -26.47
CA LEU A 425 -30.04 0.02 -26.55
C LEU A 425 -30.77 1.34 -26.30
N ALA A 426 -31.95 1.53 -26.88
CA ALA A 426 -32.74 2.74 -26.66
C ALA A 426 -33.17 2.88 -25.18
N LYS A 427 -33.66 1.81 -24.55
CA LYS A 427 -34.00 1.79 -23.11
C LYS A 427 -32.78 2.03 -22.23
N PHE A 428 -31.67 1.38 -22.55
CA PHE A 428 -30.41 1.55 -21.83
C PHE A 428 -29.96 3.02 -21.89
N ALA A 429 -29.96 3.63 -23.08
CA ALA A 429 -29.62 5.03 -23.28
C ALA A 429 -30.52 5.99 -22.48
N ASP A 430 -31.83 5.75 -22.51
CA ASP A 430 -32.83 6.58 -21.80
C ASP A 430 -32.65 6.56 -20.27
N SER A 431 -32.18 5.43 -19.74
CA SER A 431 -31.88 5.25 -18.30
C SER A 431 -30.51 5.77 -17.84
N ILE A 432 -29.66 6.25 -18.77
CA ILE A 432 -28.40 6.91 -18.41
C ILE A 432 -28.73 8.27 -17.81
N PHE A 433 -28.42 8.43 -16.53
CA PHE A 433 -28.66 9.64 -15.77
C PHE A 433 -27.51 10.65 -15.88
N SER A 434 -26.26 10.18 -15.92
CA SER A 434 -25.13 11.11 -16.10
C SER A 434 -23.95 10.53 -16.88
N PHE A 435 -23.22 11.44 -17.51
CA PHE A 435 -21.92 11.20 -18.12
C PHE A 435 -20.87 11.99 -17.36
N THR A 436 -20.02 11.33 -16.57
CA THR A 436 -18.88 11.97 -15.90
C THR A 436 -17.66 11.86 -16.79
N THR A 437 -17.07 13.00 -17.16
CA THR A 437 -16.02 13.07 -18.18
C THR A 437 -14.88 13.96 -17.76
N ASP A 438 -13.69 13.73 -18.32
CA ASP A 438 -12.51 14.58 -18.17
C ASP A 438 -12.62 15.93 -18.92
N GLN A 439 -13.81 16.32 -19.39
CA GLN A 439 -14.02 17.52 -20.21
C GLN A 439 -13.38 17.50 -21.62
N GLY A 440 -13.01 16.32 -22.14
CA GLY A 440 -12.66 16.11 -23.53
C GLY A 440 -13.84 16.24 -24.50
N ALA A 441 -13.74 15.63 -25.68
CA ALA A 441 -14.82 15.66 -26.68
C ALA A 441 -16.11 14.97 -26.19
N GLU A 442 -15.97 13.99 -25.31
CA GLU A 442 -17.00 13.22 -24.62
C GLU A 442 -17.93 14.07 -23.75
N ILE A 443 -17.52 15.27 -23.32
CA ILE A 443 -18.41 16.19 -22.58
C ILE A 443 -19.67 16.53 -23.39
N GLY A 444 -19.63 16.36 -24.72
CA GLY A 444 -20.76 16.56 -25.61
C GLY A 444 -21.72 15.37 -25.74
N LEU A 445 -21.43 14.20 -25.17
CA LEU A 445 -22.25 12.98 -25.37
C LEU A 445 -23.72 13.19 -24.97
N HIS A 446 -23.96 13.73 -23.78
CA HIS A 446 -25.32 14.04 -23.30
C HIS A 446 -26.07 15.09 -24.15
N LYS A 447 -25.38 15.81 -25.04
CA LYS A 447 -25.96 16.84 -25.92
C LYS A 447 -26.24 16.32 -27.33
N VAL A 448 -25.88 15.08 -27.64
CA VAL A 448 -26.17 14.48 -28.93
C VAL A 448 -27.69 14.38 -29.08
N PRO A 449 -28.28 14.93 -30.15
CA PRO A 449 -29.73 14.81 -30.37
C PRO A 449 -30.12 13.34 -30.57
N PRO A 450 -31.40 12.97 -30.42
CA PRO A 450 -31.84 11.62 -30.69
C PRO A 450 -31.42 11.15 -32.08
N VAL A 451 -30.79 9.98 -32.16
CA VAL A 451 -30.33 9.41 -33.44
C VAL A 451 -30.86 8.00 -33.58
N LEU A 452 -31.39 7.66 -34.76
CA LEU A 452 -31.85 6.32 -35.07
C LEU A 452 -30.69 5.31 -34.98
N VAL A 453 -30.92 4.17 -34.33
CA VAL A 453 -29.92 3.11 -34.15
C VAL A 453 -29.34 2.68 -35.50
N ARG A 454 -30.18 2.49 -36.52
CA ARG A 454 -29.77 2.12 -37.88
C ARG A 454 -28.82 3.12 -38.57
N ASN A 455 -28.82 4.39 -38.14
CA ASN A 455 -27.94 5.40 -38.72
C ASN A 455 -26.52 5.34 -38.11
N ILE A 456 -26.41 4.87 -36.85
CA ILE A 456 -25.14 4.75 -36.15
C ILE A 456 -24.55 3.36 -36.34
N LEU A 457 -25.39 2.33 -36.32
CA LEU A 457 -24.99 0.93 -36.44
C LEU A 457 -25.59 0.36 -37.73
N PRO A 458 -25.14 0.81 -38.93
CA PRO A 458 -25.76 0.42 -40.21
C PRO A 458 -25.62 -1.07 -40.53
N TRP A 459 -24.69 -1.78 -39.89
CA TRP A 459 -24.54 -3.24 -39.99
C TRP A 459 -25.55 -4.01 -39.14
N VAL A 460 -26.30 -3.34 -38.26
CA VAL A 460 -27.45 -3.94 -37.57
C VAL A 460 -28.60 -3.93 -38.59
N THR A 461 -28.54 -4.88 -39.53
CA THR A 461 -29.51 -4.99 -40.63
C THR A 461 -30.70 -5.83 -40.22
N TYR A 462 -31.87 -5.49 -40.78
CA TYR A 462 -33.03 -6.37 -40.79
C TYR A 462 -32.71 -7.61 -41.65
N GLN A 463 -32.76 -8.82 -41.10
CA GLN A 463 -32.68 -10.03 -41.92
C GLN A 463 -34.00 -10.19 -42.69
N ALA A 464 -34.06 -9.64 -43.90
CA ALA A 464 -34.99 -10.13 -44.91
C ALA A 464 -34.44 -11.47 -45.41
N GLU A 465 -34.98 -12.57 -44.89
CA GLU A 465 -34.97 -13.92 -45.47
C GLU A 465 -33.66 -14.38 -46.15
N GLY A 466 -32.85 -15.18 -45.44
CA GLY A 466 -31.75 -15.96 -46.05
C GLY A 466 -30.32 -15.63 -45.59
N GLY A 467 -30.13 -15.08 -44.38
CA GLY A 467 -28.82 -14.73 -43.85
C GLY A 467 -27.96 -15.95 -43.48
N ASP A 468 -26.67 -15.84 -43.76
CA ASP A 468 -25.59 -16.78 -43.46
C ASP A 468 -25.67 -17.32 -42.02
N GLU A 469 -25.63 -18.65 -41.82
CA GLU A 469 -25.73 -19.33 -40.51
C GLU A 469 -24.63 -18.92 -39.50
N HIS A 470 -23.67 -18.11 -39.92
CA HIS A 470 -22.50 -17.71 -39.15
C HIS A 470 -22.57 -16.31 -38.55
N ASP A 471 -23.63 -15.54 -38.79
CA ASP A 471 -23.77 -14.23 -38.16
C ASP A 471 -24.38 -14.34 -36.76
N LEU A 472 -23.58 -14.00 -35.74
CA LEU A 472 -23.97 -14.05 -34.33
C LEU A 472 -24.80 -12.83 -33.89
N ALA A 473 -25.02 -11.86 -34.78
CA ALA A 473 -25.90 -10.73 -34.50
C ALA A 473 -27.37 -11.20 -34.49
N PRO A 474 -28.11 -11.04 -33.37
CA PRO A 474 -29.54 -11.33 -33.38
C PRO A 474 -30.21 -10.41 -34.41
N PRO A 475 -31.04 -10.95 -35.33
CA PRO A 475 -31.71 -10.14 -36.33
C PRO A 475 -32.63 -9.12 -35.64
N LEU A 476 -32.76 -7.92 -36.22
CA LEU A 476 -33.81 -6.98 -35.81
C LEU A 476 -35.16 -7.65 -36.03
N ALA A 477 -35.94 -7.81 -34.97
CA ALA A 477 -37.09 -8.70 -34.97
C ALA A 477 -38.34 -8.03 -35.56
N ASN A 478 -38.40 -6.69 -35.59
CA ASN A 478 -39.58 -5.95 -36.02
C ASN A 478 -39.27 -4.50 -36.47
N GLN A 479 -40.28 -3.82 -37.03
CA GLN A 479 -40.22 -2.42 -37.44
C GLN A 479 -39.87 -1.45 -36.28
N ALA A 480 -40.24 -1.77 -35.05
CA ALA A 480 -39.95 -0.91 -33.90
C ALA A 480 -38.44 -0.83 -33.61
N ASP A 481 -37.69 -1.90 -33.88
CA ASP A 481 -36.23 -1.89 -33.79
C ASP A 481 -35.59 -0.94 -34.82
N LEU A 482 -36.20 -0.75 -35.99
CA LEU A 482 -35.72 0.16 -37.03
C LEU A 482 -35.94 1.64 -36.68
N GLU A 483 -36.90 1.91 -35.81
CA GLU A 483 -37.28 3.25 -35.36
C GLU A 483 -36.72 3.61 -33.98
N ALA A 484 -36.07 2.66 -33.31
CA ALA A 484 -35.40 2.89 -32.04
C ALA A 484 -34.35 4.02 -32.17
N THR A 485 -34.39 4.96 -31.23
CA THR A 485 -33.45 6.08 -31.16
C THR A 485 -32.59 5.98 -29.91
N ILE A 486 -31.30 6.25 -30.06
CA ILE A 486 -30.40 6.52 -28.94
C ILE A 486 -30.63 7.97 -28.54
N ASP A 487 -31.10 8.18 -27.32
CA ASP A 487 -31.43 9.50 -26.78
C ASP A 487 -30.80 9.66 -25.39
N PHE A 488 -29.98 10.70 -25.24
CA PHE A 488 -29.33 11.05 -23.98
C PHE A 488 -29.86 12.35 -23.38
N ARG A 489 -30.99 12.90 -23.87
CA ARG A 489 -31.56 14.16 -23.37
C ARG A 489 -31.90 14.13 -21.89
N ASN A 490 -32.17 12.94 -21.34
CA ASN A 490 -32.43 12.73 -19.91
C ASN A 490 -31.17 12.76 -19.05
N SER A 491 -29.99 12.66 -19.67
CA SER A 491 -28.71 12.61 -18.98
C SER A 491 -28.12 13.99 -18.73
N VAL A 492 -27.30 14.10 -17.68
CA VAL A 492 -26.53 15.31 -17.38
C VAL A 492 -25.04 15.05 -17.57
N GLY A 493 -24.36 15.94 -18.30
CA GLY A 493 -22.90 15.92 -18.37
C GLY A 493 -22.29 16.46 -17.08
N VAL A 494 -21.53 15.63 -16.38
CA VAL A 494 -20.79 16.02 -15.18
C VAL A 494 -19.31 16.15 -15.54
N ALA A 495 -18.74 17.30 -15.20
CA ALA A 495 -17.30 17.48 -15.32
C ALA A 495 -16.60 16.77 -14.16
N GLY A 496 -15.69 15.87 -14.49
CA GLY A 496 -14.85 15.16 -13.54
C GLY A 496 -14.03 16.13 -12.68
N LEU A 497 -14.20 16.00 -11.37
CA LEU A 497 -13.58 16.91 -10.41
C LEU A 497 -12.07 16.69 -10.34
N MET A 498 -11.58 15.47 -10.58
CA MET A 498 -10.13 15.23 -10.54
C MET A 498 -9.44 15.96 -11.69
N HIS A 499 -10.00 15.90 -12.89
CA HIS A 499 -9.51 16.61 -14.05
C HIS A 499 -9.62 18.12 -13.87
N ILE A 500 -10.70 18.63 -13.26
CA ILE A 500 -10.78 20.05 -12.87
C ILE A 500 -9.64 20.44 -11.93
N ILE A 501 -9.36 19.62 -10.92
CA ILE A 501 -8.27 19.86 -9.97
C ILE A 501 -6.92 19.80 -10.70
N HIS A 502 -6.67 18.79 -11.53
CA HIS A 502 -5.46 18.67 -12.34
C HIS A 502 -5.28 19.88 -13.27
N ASN A 503 -6.33 20.29 -13.98
CA ASN A 503 -6.30 21.47 -14.85
C ASN A 503 -6.10 22.77 -14.07
N SER A 504 -6.59 22.88 -12.82
CA SER A 504 -6.31 24.04 -11.99
C SER A 504 -4.83 24.18 -11.59
N THR A 505 -4.04 23.13 -11.83
CA THR A 505 -2.59 23.15 -11.63
C THR A 505 -1.82 23.35 -12.94
N VAL A 506 -2.48 23.23 -14.09
CA VAL A 506 -1.91 23.60 -15.39
C VAL A 506 -1.72 25.12 -15.37
N ASP A 507 -0.49 25.57 -15.63
CA ASP A 507 -0.03 26.97 -15.51
C ASP A 507 0.18 27.50 -14.07
N LEU A 508 -0.03 26.70 -13.02
CA LEU A 508 0.29 27.14 -11.66
C LEU A 508 1.75 27.57 -11.55
N GLY A 509 2.67 26.79 -12.14
CA GLY A 509 4.08 27.16 -12.23
C GLY A 509 4.33 28.45 -13.03
N ARG A 510 3.60 28.69 -14.12
CA ARG A 510 3.74 29.92 -14.94
C ARG A 510 3.23 31.18 -14.23
N SER A 511 2.29 31.03 -13.30
CA SER A 511 1.79 32.15 -12.49
C SER A 511 2.80 32.63 -11.45
N MET A 512 3.86 31.86 -11.22
CA MET A 512 4.87 32.09 -10.19
C MET A 512 6.19 32.62 -10.79
N LEU A 513 6.75 33.71 -10.26
CA LEU A 513 7.90 34.41 -10.86
C LEU A 513 9.19 33.58 -10.80
N THR A 514 9.39 32.79 -9.74
CA THR A 514 10.65 32.08 -9.46
C THR A 514 10.58 30.58 -9.76
N PHE A 515 9.46 30.10 -10.32
CA PHE A 515 9.19 28.68 -10.53
C PHE A 515 10.23 28.02 -11.46
N ASP A 516 10.46 28.58 -12.64
CA ASP A 516 11.39 28.03 -13.63
C ASP A 516 12.83 27.94 -13.09
N ALA A 517 13.25 28.92 -12.29
CA ALA A 517 14.56 28.91 -11.65
C ALA A 517 14.69 27.79 -10.60
N THR A 518 13.63 27.57 -9.82
CA THR A 518 13.57 26.54 -8.76
C THR A 518 13.49 25.13 -9.35
N VAL A 519 12.73 24.95 -10.43
CA VAL A 519 12.59 23.64 -11.12
C VAL A 519 13.91 23.20 -11.76
N LYS A 520 14.65 24.12 -12.40
CA LYS A 520 15.95 23.84 -13.02
C LYS A 520 17.03 23.41 -12.03
N GLN A 521 16.82 23.64 -10.74
CA GLN A 521 17.76 23.42 -9.65
C GLN A 521 17.70 22.02 -8.99
N LEU A 522 16.77 21.16 -9.43
CA LEU A 522 16.46 19.86 -8.81
C LEU A 522 17.22 18.67 -9.42
N ILE A 523 18.53 18.51 -9.22
CA ILE A 523 19.21 17.23 -9.57
C ILE A 523 20.43 16.94 -8.67
N GLY A 524 20.56 15.77 -8.04
CA GLY A 524 21.84 15.36 -7.43
C GLY A 524 21.78 14.19 -6.43
N ARG A 525 22.75 13.27 -6.48
CA ARG A 525 22.84 12.05 -5.65
C ARG A 525 24.09 12.08 -4.75
N HIS A 526 23.94 11.86 -3.42
CA HIS A 526 24.73 10.92 -2.58
C HIS A 526 24.52 11.07 -1.04
N LEU A 527 23.80 10.11 -0.45
CA LEU A 527 23.71 9.69 0.98
C LEU A 527 22.87 8.42 0.99
N GLN A 528 23.54 7.28 0.99
CA GLN A 528 23.15 6.17 0.12
C GLN A 528 21.79 5.49 0.43
N ALA A 529 21.22 5.55 1.63
CA ALA A 529 19.93 4.88 1.91
C ALA A 529 18.74 5.80 1.64
N GLU A 530 18.71 6.99 2.23
CA GLU A 530 17.64 7.99 2.05
C GLU A 530 17.64 8.57 0.62
N ILE A 531 18.81 8.71 0.00
CA ILE A 531 18.91 9.12 -1.41
C ILE A 531 18.63 7.95 -2.37
N LYS A 532 18.86 6.69 -1.97
CA LYS A 532 18.37 5.54 -2.77
C LYS A 532 16.85 5.38 -2.67
N SER A 533 16.23 5.83 -1.58
CA SER A 533 14.76 5.85 -1.47
C SER A 533 14.11 7.01 -2.22
N PHE A 534 14.86 8.04 -2.59
CA PHE A 534 14.36 9.08 -3.49
C PHE A 534 14.15 8.49 -4.89
N GLN A 535 12.89 8.36 -5.29
CA GLN A 535 12.49 7.77 -6.58
C GLN A 535 11.65 8.72 -7.43
N ALA A 536 11.37 9.93 -6.93
CA ALA A 536 10.59 10.91 -7.66
C ALA A 536 11.21 11.23 -9.03
N LYS A 537 10.38 11.06 -10.07
CA LYS A 537 10.64 11.54 -11.42
C LYS A 537 9.91 12.86 -11.60
N LEU A 538 10.64 13.90 -12.01
CA LEU A 538 10.07 15.21 -12.27
C LEU A 538 9.62 15.30 -13.73
N ASN A 539 8.31 15.50 -13.93
CA ASN A 539 7.78 15.97 -15.20
C ASN A 539 7.29 17.41 -15.02
N PRO A 540 7.99 18.42 -15.58
CA PRO A 540 7.65 19.82 -15.35
C PRO A 540 6.29 20.24 -15.91
N SER A 541 5.69 19.44 -16.82
CA SER A 541 4.34 19.71 -17.33
C SER A 541 3.22 19.18 -16.43
N ARG A 542 3.55 18.36 -15.42
CA ARG A 542 2.57 17.74 -14.51
C ARG A 542 2.85 18.17 -13.07
N TRP A 543 1.95 18.97 -12.51
CA TRP A 543 2.09 19.43 -11.12
C TRP A 543 2.17 18.28 -10.12
N GLY A 544 1.43 17.18 -10.32
CA GLY A 544 1.49 16.01 -9.45
C GLY A 544 2.91 15.43 -9.30
N SER A 545 3.68 15.40 -10.40
CA SER A 545 5.07 14.96 -10.41
C SER A 545 5.98 15.92 -9.61
N LEU A 546 5.78 17.22 -9.78
CA LEU A 546 6.49 18.24 -9.00
C LEU A 546 6.14 18.15 -7.51
N ALA A 547 4.86 18.10 -7.16
CA ALA A 547 4.37 18.00 -5.79
C ALA A 547 4.98 16.79 -5.06
N HIS A 548 5.00 15.64 -5.73
CA HIS A 548 5.66 14.44 -5.22
C HIS A 548 7.17 14.66 -5.01
N CYS A 549 7.86 15.20 -6.03
CA CYS A 549 9.29 15.50 -5.96
C CYS A 549 9.64 16.48 -4.82
N VAL A 550 8.85 17.54 -4.63
CA VAL A 550 9.03 18.54 -3.55
C VAL A 550 8.90 17.87 -2.18
N VAL A 551 7.90 17.01 -2.00
CA VAL A 551 7.69 16.30 -0.72
C VAL A 551 8.84 15.33 -0.43
N GLU A 552 9.26 14.53 -1.41
CA GLU A 552 10.40 13.62 -1.22
C GLU A 552 11.71 14.39 -0.99
N LEU A 553 11.94 15.49 -1.70
CA LEU A 553 13.17 16.26 -1.57
C LEU A 553 13.29 16.94 -0.21
N LEU A 554 12.18 17.48 0.33
CA LEU A 554 12.16 18.05 1.67
C LEU A 554 12.40 17.02 2.78
N GLN A 555 12.09 15.74 2.55
CA GLN A 555 12.40 14.67 3.52
C GLN A 555 13.91 14.42 3.64
N ILE A 556 14.67 14.69 2.56
CA ILE A 556 16.12 14.49 2.51
C ILE A 556 16.92 15.80 2.59
N GLU A 557 16.30 16.94 2.89
CA GLU A 557 16.94 18.26 2.97
C GLU A 557 18.16 18.26 3.89
N ALA A 558 18.00 17.77 5.12
CA ALA A 558 19.07 17.76 6.12
C ALA A 558 20.27 16.92 5.65
N SER A 559 19.97 15.76 5.08
CA SER A 559 20.95 14.86 4.48
C SER A 559 21.68 15.54 3.32
N LEU A 560 20.97 16.10 2.35
CA LEU A 560 21.57 16.80 1.22
C LEU A 560 22.44 17.97 1.66
N ARG A 561 21.96 18.84 2.55
CA ARG A 561 22.74 20.01 3.03
C ARG A 561 23.98 19.60 3.82
N TYR A 562 23.91 18.53 4.62
CA TYR A 562 25.04 18.02 5.38
C TYR A 562 26.09 17.32 4.52
N GLY A 563 25.64 16.49 3.57
CA GLY A 563 26.50 15.62 2.75
C GLY A 563 27.05 16.29 1.48
N TRP A 564 26.53 17.45 1.10
CA TRP A 564 26.89 18.12 -0.14
C TRP A 564 28.19 18.93 -0.03
N ASN A 565 29.03 18.85 -1.07
CA ASN A 565 30.24 19.65 -1.22
C ASN A 565 30.66 19.71 -2.69
N LEU A 566 30.55 20.87 -3.34
CA LEU A 566 30.88 21.03 -4.75
C LEU A 566 32.28 20.53 -5.11
N ASN A 567 33.29 20.78 -4.27
CA ASN A 567 34.66 20.35 -4.55
C ASN A 567 34.85 18.82 -4.53
N ARG A 568 34.01 18.09 -3.78
CA ARG A 568 34.04 16.62 -3.73
C ARG A 568 33.35 15.99 -4.93
N TYR A 569 32.28 16.62 -5.44
CA TYR A 569 31.49 16.09 -6.56
C TYR A 569 31.91 16.64 -7.93
N GLY A 570 32.41 17.89 -8.00
CA GLY A 570 32.76 18.59 -9.23
C GLY A 570 34.14 18.29 -9.80
N ASN A 571 35.05 17.68 -9.03
CA ASN A 571 36.42 17.36 -9.48
C ASN A 571 36.55 16.05 -10.26
N GLN A 572 35.46 15.31 -10.49
CA GLN A 572 35.52 14.13 -11.35
C GLN A 572 35.38 14.57 -12.82
N ARG A 573 36.43 14.29 -13.60
CA ARG A 573 36.59 14.50 -15.06
C ARG A 573 35.55 13.74 -15.94
N ALA A 574 34.32 13.56 -15.46
CA ALA A 574 33.38 12.58 -15.97
C ALA A 574 32.64 12.96 -17.26
N ASN A 575 32.67 14.23 -17.72
CA ASN A 575 31.74 14.67 -18.78
C ASN A 575 32.37 15.28 -20.04
N GLN A 576 33.67 15.09 -20.31
CA GLN A 576 34.24 15.60 -21.58
C GLN A 576 34.01 14.69 -22.79
N ASN A 577 33.60 13.43 -22.61
CA ASN A 577 33.48 12.47 -23.72
C ASN A 577 32.05 11.96 -24.00
N ASP A 578 31.04 12.31 -23.20
CA ASP A 578 29.65 11.97 -23.52
C ASP A 578 29.04 13.10 -24.36
N GLU A 579 29.08 12.94 -25.68
CA GLU A 579 28.45 13.84 -26.68
C GLU A 579 26.92 13.99 -26.52
N GLY A 580 26.31 13.33 -25.53
CA GLY A 580 24.87 13.31 -25.29
C GLY A 580 24.28 14.54 -24.58
N GLY A 581 25.07 15.49 -24.06
CA GLY A 581 24.56 16.77 -23.55
C GLY A 581 23.60 16.73 -22.33
N TYR A 582 23.33 15.56 -21.74
CA TYR A 582 22.43 15.39 -20.58
C TYR A 582 23.16 15.44 -19.22
N GLY A 583 24.29 16.14 -19.14
CA GLY A 583 25.03 16.34 -17.90
C GLY A 583 24.29 17.26 -16.93
N VAL A 584 24.27 16.90 -15.66
CA VAL A 584 23.74 17.76 -14.58
C VAL A 584 24.74 18.87 -14.30
N ASP A 585 24.31 20.13 -14.37
CA ASP A 585 25.15 21.26 -13.99
C ASP A 585 25.29 21.33 -12.46
N LEU A 586 26.39 20.80 -11.94
CA LEU A 586 26.66 20.73 -10.50
C LEU A 586 26.76 22.10 -9.82
N ALA A 587 27.04 23.18 -10.57
CA ALA A 587 27.05 24.53 -10.00
C ALA A 587 25.63 25.01 -9.68
N ILE A 588 24.66 24.67 -10.54
CA ILE A 588 23.24 24.93 -10.29
C ILE A 588 22.77 24.16 -9.05
N VAL A 589 23.19 22.89 -8.92
CA VAL A 589 22.85 22.04 -7.76
C VAL A 589 23.43 22.58 -6.47
N ASP A 590 24.71 22.98 -6.48
CA ASP A 590 25.36 23.58 -5.31
C ASP A 590 24.68 24.87 -4.87
N SER A 591 24.36 25.74 -5.83
CA SER A 591 23.61 26.96 -5.57
C SER A 591 22.24 26.67 -4.94
N ALA A 592 21.53 25.65 -5.42
CA ALA A 592 20.24 25.24 -4.88
C ALA A 592 20.34 24.69 -3.45
N LEU A 593 21.21 23.70 -3.24
CA LEU A 593 21.33 23.01 -1.95
C LEU A 593 21.85 23.91 -0.84
N THR A 594 22.67 24.91 -1.17
CA THR A 594 23.21 25.88 -0.21
C THR A 594 22.30 27.09 0.01
N SER A 595 21.34 27.37 -0.87
CA SER A 595 20.42 28.52 -0.75
C SER A 595 19.30 28.27 0.28
N PRO A 596 19.20 29.06 1.36
CA PRO A 596 18.03 29.03 2.25
C PRO A 596 16.72 29.38 1.53
N GLU A 597 16.77 30.26 0.52
CA GLU A 597 15.63 30.68 -0.29
C GLU A 597 15.06 29.53 -1.12
N PHE A 598 15.92 28.70 -1.71
CA PHE A 598 15.50 27.51 -2.45
C PHE A 598 14.67 26.57 -1.55
N TRP A 599 15.19 26.23 -0.37
CA TRP A 599 14.50 25.37 0.59
C TRP A 599 13.22 25.99 1.18
N ALA A 600 13.21 27.32 1.36
CA ALA A 600 12.00 28.04 1.76
C ALA A 600 10.94 28.03 0.65
N THR A 601 11.36 28.13 -0.61
CA THR A 601 10.48 28.02 -1.79
C THR A 601 9.89 26.61 -1.92
N LEU A 602 10.69 25.55 -1.71
CA LEU A 602 10.18 24.18 -1.67
C LEU A 602 9.14 23.97 -0.57
N ARG A 603 9.35 24.53 0.63
CA ARG A 603 8.34 24.48 1.72
C ARG A 603 7.04 25.17 1.31
N MET A 604 7.11 26.32 0.65
CA MET A 604 5.94 27.00 0.11
C MET A 604 5.20 26.13 -0.93
N LEU A 605 5.93 25.53 -1.88
CA LEU A 605 5.38 24.60 -2.88
C LEU A 605 4.72 23.37 -2.22
N ARG A 606 5.31 22.86 -1.12
CA ARG A 606 4.72 21.76 -0.34
C ARG A 606 3.34 22.12 0.21
N TYR A 607 3.14 23.35 0.70
CA TYR A 607 1.83 23.76 1.19
C TYR A 607 0.79 23.85 0.06
N LEU A 608 1.14 24.41 -1.10
CA LEU A 608 0.26 24.38 -2.28
C LEU A 608 -0.07 22.93 -2.71
N ALA A 609 0.94 22.05 -2.71
CA ALA A 609 0.74 20.63 -2.99
C ALA A 609 -0.17 19.94 -1.97
N GLN A 610 -0.10 20.30 -0.69
CA GLN A 610 -0.98 19.78 0.34
C GLN A 610 -2.44 20.23 0.15
N VAL A 611 -2.68 21.48 -0.25
CA VAL A 611 -4.03 21.96 -0.62
C VAL A 611 -4.61 21.10 -1.75
N ILE A 612 -3.85 20.92 -2.83
CA ILE A 612 -4.29 20.14 -4.00
C ILE A 612 -4.52 18.67 -3.65
N LYS A 613 -3.60 18.05 -2.90
CA LYS A 613 -3.75 16.67 -2.42
C LYS A 613 -5.00 16.50 -1.56
N SER A 614 -5.32 17.48 -0.72
CA SER A 614 -6.53 17.47 0.10
C SER A 614 -7.80 17.65 -0.74
N CYS A 615 -7.74 18.43 -1.82
CA CYS A 615 -8.84 18.54 -2.78
C CYS A 615 -9.09 17.22 -3.52
N LEU A 616 -8.04 16.54 -3.99
CA LEU A 616 -8.15 15.22 -4.63
C LEU A 616 -8.70 14.18 -3.64
N HIS A 617 -8.18 14.16 -2.42
CA HIS A 617 -8.68 13.28 -1.37
C HIS A 617 -10.15 13.53 -1.05
N TRP A 618 -10.58 14.79 -1.02
CA TRP A 618 -11.99 15.11 -0.86
C TRP A 618 -12.80 14.56 -2.03
N ALA A 619 -12.39 14.81 -3.27
CA ALA A 619 -13.09 14.33 -4.47
C ALA A 619 -13.30 12.80 -4.45
N GLU A 620 -12.28 12.04 -4.01
CA GLU A 620 -12.26 10.58 -4.05
C GLU A 620 -12.91 9.89 -2.83
N THR A 621 -13.18 10.63 -1.77
CA THR A 621 -13.84 10.07 -0.58
C THR A 621 -15.35 10.13 -0.73
N CYS A 622 -16.06 9.35 0.08
CA CYS A 622 -17.52 9.40 0.14
C CYS A 622 -18.02 10.52 1.07
N PRO A 623 -19.20 11.10 0.82
CA PRO A 623 -19.80 12.10 1.69
C PRO A 623 -20.17 11.58 3.09
N CYS A 624 -20.41 10.27 3.23
CA CYS A 624 -20.80 9.65 4.51
C CYS A 624 -19.61 9.42 5.47
N HIS A 625 -18.44 9.00 4.97
CA HIS A 625 -17.29 8.67 5.83
C HIS A 625 -16.09 9.61 5.65
N GLY A 626 -16.04 10.43 4.59
CA GLY A 626 -14.85 11.23 4.25
C GLY A 626 -14.48 12.32 5.25
N LYS A 627 -15.40 12.71 6.16
CA LYS A 627 -15.12 13.67 7.26
C LYS A 627 -14.62 12.97 8.54
N LEU A 628 -14.66 11.64 8.60
CA LEU A 628 -14.26 10.89 9.78
C LEU A 628 -12.72 10.77 9.84
N PRO A 629 -12.11 10.86 11.03
CA PRO A 629 -10.66 10.73 11.17
C PRO A 629 -10.23 9.27 10.96
N HIS A 630 -9.79 8.91 9.75
CA HIS A 630 -9.44 7.52 9.38
C HIS A 630 -8.50 6.85 10.40
N LYS A 631 -7.53 7.56 10.98
CA LYS A 631 -6.57 7.01 11.95
C LYS A 631 -7.22 6.32 13.16
N ASP A 632 -8.44 6.72 13.52
CA ASP A 632 -9.13 6.26 14.73
C ASP A 632 -9.93 4.95 14.51
N PHE A 633 -10.00 4.46 13.26
CA PHE A 633 -10.79 3.28 12.90
C PHE A 633 -9.93 2.03 12.61
N PRO A 634 -10.41 0.81 12.97
CA PRO A 634 -9.76 -0.44 12.62
C PRO A 634 -9.59 -0.64 11.10
N ALA A 635 -8.60 -1.44 10.69
CA ALA A 635 -8.32 -1.73 9.28
C ALA A 635 -9.54 -2.31 8.53
N LYS A 636 -10.34 -3.17 9.19
CA LYS A 636 -11.56 -3.75 8.63
C LYS A 636 -12.62 -2.69 8.27
N VAL A 637 -12.76 -1.64 9.08
CA VAL A 637 -13.71 -0.55 8.81
C VAL A 637 -13.24 0.29 7.62
N LYS A 638 -11.93 0.57 7.55
CA LYS A 638 -11.32 1.27 6.41
C LYS A 638 -11.49 0.50 5.10
N ASP A 639 -11.40 -0.83 5.16
CA ASP A 639 -11.61 -1.70 4.01
C ASP A 639 -13.07 -1.64 3.52
N VAL A 640 -14.04 -1.68 4.42
CA VAL A 640 -15.46 -1.45 4.06
C VAL A 640 -15.67 -0.07 3.45
N TRP A 641 -15.06 0.98 4.01
CA TRP A 641 -15.17 2.34 3.46
C TRP A 641 -14.52 2.50 2.09
N ALA A 642 -13.46 1.73 1.80
CA ALA A 642 -12.83 1.73 0.50
C ALA A 642 -13.79 1.27 -0.61
N HIS A 643 -14.78 0.43 -0.25
CA HIS A 643 -15.84 -0.10 -1.12
C HIS A 643 -17.20 0.58 -0.89
N CYS A 644 -17.22 1.77 -0.28
CA CYS A 644 -18.45 2.50 -0.09
C CYS A 644 -19.06 2.90 -1.46
N PRO A 645 -20.35 2.62 -1.72
CA PRO A 645 -20.98 2.93 -3.02
C PRO A 645 -21.10 4.44 -3.29
N LEU A 646 -20.99 5.29 -2.27
CA LEU A 646 -20.98 6.75 -2.41
C LEU A 646 -19.58 7.33 -2.63
N ARG A 647 -18.56 6.49 -2.79
CA ARG A 647 -17.18 6.95 -3.01
C ARG A 647 -17.10 7.66 -4.35
N GLY A 648 -16.61 8.91 -4.34
CA GLY A 648 -16.57 9.74 -5.55
C GLY A 648 -17.90 10.40 -5.94
N CYS A 649 -19.00 10.14 -5.22
CA CYS A 649 -20.33 10.70 -5.49
C CYS A 649 -20.59 11.92 -4.58
N ARG A 650 -20.09 13.10 -4.98
CA ARG A 650 -20.17 14.35 -4.19
C ARG A 650 -20.92 15.49 -4.88
N ALA A 651 -21.75 15.16 -5.87
CA ALA A 651 -22.56 16.14 -6.60
C ALA A 651 -23.41 17.03 -5.67
N PRO A 652 -24.05 16.50 -4.61
CA PRO A 652 -24.80 17.34 -3.67
C PRO A 652 -23.95 18.34 -2.90
N GLU A 653 -22.77 17.93 -2.46
CA GLU A 653 -21.83 18.77 -1.72
C GLU A 653 -21.20 19.85 -2.62
N LEU A 654 -20.99 19.55 -3.91
CA LEU A 654 -20.57 20.53 -4.91
C LEU A 654 -21.65 21.60 -5.13
N ALA A 655 -22.92 21.19 -5.32
CA ALA A 655 -24.06 22.12 -5.40
C ALA A 655 -24.18 22.99 -4.14
N ALA A 656 -23.91 22.42 -2.96
CA ALA A 656 -23.90 23.12 -1.67
C ALA A 656 -22.67 24.01 -1.43
N LEU A 657 -21.70 24.04 -2.37
CA LEU A 657 -20.44 24.78 -2.28
C LEU A 657 -19.52 24.35 -1.12
N GLU A 658 -19.66 23.11 -0.61
CA GLU A 658 -18.80 22.62 0.47
C GLU A 658 -17.33 22.54 0.03
N PHE A 659 -17.08 22.17 -1.23
CA PHE A 659 -15.72 22.13 -1.78
C PHE A 659 -15.04 23.51 -1.76
N HIS A 660 -15.78 24.58 -2.06
CA HIS A 660 -15.24 25.94 -2.00
C HIS A 660 -14.88 26.35 -0.56
N ASN A 661 -15.66 25.91 0.42
CA ASN A 661 -15.37 26.15 1.83
C ASN A 661 -14.13 25.38 2.27
N LEU A 662 -13.98 24.12 1.85
CA LEU A 662 -12.77 23.33 2.08
C LEU A 662 -11.53 24.03 1.51
N VAL A 663 -11.56 24.43 0.24
CA VAL A 663 -10.42 25.12 -0.40
C VAL A 663 -10.05 26.39 0.36
N ARG A 664 -11.04 27.17 0.83
CA ARG A 664 -10.80 28.37 1.64
C ARG A 664 -10.12 28.04 2.97
N GLU A 665 -10.59 27.01 3.68
CA GLU A 665 -10.04 26.57 4.96
C GLU A 665 -8.61 26.05 4.82
N LEU A 666 -8.37 25.18 3.83
CA LEU A 666 -7.04 24.65 3.51
C LEU A 666 -6.05 25.76 3.18
N ASN A 667 -6.48 26.75 2.38
CA ASN A 667 -5.67 27.89 2.01
C ASN A 667 -5.33 28.79 3.20
N ASN A 668 -6.28 29.05 4.09
CA ASN A 668 -6.04 29.85 5.30
C ASN A 668 -5.09 29.15 6.27
N THR A 669 -5.27 27.84 6.45
CA THR A 669 -4.39 27.01 7.29
C THR A 669 -2.98 26.98 6.73
N SER A 670 -2.85 26.72 5.42
CA SER A 670 -1.56 26.68 4.70
C SER A 670 -0.83 28.03 4.76
N ALA A 671 -1.56 29.15 4.64
CA ALA A 671 -0.98 30.49 4.77
C ALA A 671 -0.38 30.73 6.16
N ALA A 672 -1.14 30.38 7.22
CA ALA A 672 -0.69 30.51 8.60
C ALA A 672 0.52 29.62 8.89
N GLU A 673 0.48 28.36 8.45
CA GLU A 673 1.58 27.42 8.63
C GLU A 673 2.84 27.83 7.86
N LEU A 674 2.70 28.37 6.64
CA LEU A 674 3.84 28.89 5.89
C LEU A 674 4.50 30.06 6.63
N LEU A 675 3.71 31.03 7.10
CA LEU A 675 4.22 32.18 7.86
C LEU A 675 5.02 31.74 9.10
N SER A 676 4.51 30.75 9.84
CA SER A 676 5.15 30.22 11.05
C SER A 676 6.40 29.38 10.78
N ASN A 677 6.46 28.67 9.64
CA ASN A 677 7.52 27.69 9.36
C ASN A 677 8.58 28.16 8.36
N LEU A 678 8.51 29.40 7.87
CA LEU A 678 9.56 29.97 7.03
C LEU A 678 10.86 30.14 7.81
N PRO A 679 12.02 29.67 7.28
CA PRO A 679 13.31 29.78 7.95
C PRO A 679 13.64 31.22 8.36
N ARG A 680 14.29 31.41 9.51
CA ARG A 680 14.61 32.74 10.04
C ARG A 680 15.81 33.40 9.35
N ASP A 681 16.62 32.61 8.67
CA ASP A 681 17.86 32.98 7.99
C ASP A 681 17.66 33.51 6.55
N ILE A 682 16.44 33.46 6.00
CA ILE A 682 16.14 34.10 4.70
C ILE A 682 16.02 35.62 4.85
N SER A 683 16.43 36.37 3.82
CA SER A 683 16.30 37.83 3.82
C SER A 683 14.82 38.26 3.90
N PRO A 684 14.50 39.44 4.48
CA PRO A 684 13.14 39.97 4.48
C PRO A 684 12.54 40.14 3.07
N ALA A 685 13.37 40.51 2.09
CA ALA A 685 12.95 40.61 0.69
C ALA A 685 12.58 39.24 0.12
N SER A 686 13.43 38.22 0.31
CA SER A 686 13.17 36.84 -0.12
C SER A 686 11.90 36.29 0.54
N ARG A 687 11.72 36.56 1.85
CA ARG A 687 10.51 36.20 2.60
C ARG A 687 9.26 36.83 1.99
N ALA A 688 9.29 38.13 1.68
CA ALA A 688 8.18 38.82 1.05
C ALA A 688 7.87 38.25 -0.35
N THR A 689 8.90 37.94 -1.15
CA THR A 689 8.74 37.29 -2.45
C THR A 689 8.08 35.92 -2.30
N ILE A 690 8.56 35.05 -1.41
CA ILE A 690 7.97 33.70 -1.23
C ILE A 690 6.51 33.76 -0.79
N LEU A 691 6.17 34.70 0.10
CA LEU A 691 4.77 34.91 0.51
C LEU A 691 3.92 35.45 -0.63
N GLN A 692 4.45 36.37 -1.43
CA GLN A 692 3.76 36.87 -2.62
C GLN A 692 3.52 35.75 -3.66
N GLU A 693 4.50 34.88 -3.86
CA GLU A 693 4.40 33.71 -4.75
C GLU A 693 3.34 32.70 -4.26
N PHE A 694 3.31 32.43 -2.96
CA PHE A 694 2.26 31.62 -2.35
C PHE A 694 0.87 32.23 -2.58
N GLU A 695 0.72 33.54 -2.36
CA GLU A 695 -0.53 34.25 -2.57
C GLU A 695 -0.99 34.24 -4.03
N ARG A 696 -0.06 34.32 -4.98
CA ARG A 696 -0.36 34.16 -6.42
C ARG A 696 -0.86 32.76 -6.72
N GLY A 697 -0.17 31.73 -6.23
CA GLY A 697 -0.60 30.33 -6.40
C GLY A 697 -1.98 30.07 -5.79
N ARG A 698 -2.22 30.60 -4.58
CA ARG A 698 -3.52 30.55 -3.89
C ARG A 698 -4.62 31.24 -4.70
N ALA A 699 -4.38 32.46 -5.16
CA ALA A 699 -5.34 33.23 -5.95
C ALA A 699 -5.66 32.53 -7.27
N HIS A 700 -4.64 31.96 -7.94
CA HIS A 700 -4.82 31.17 -9.16
C HIS A 700 -5.72 29.96 -8.93
N LEU A 701 -5.42 29.13 -7.92
CA LEU A 701 -6.23 27.95 -7.59
C LEU A 701 -7.69 28.34 -7.28
N VAL A 702 -7.90 29.35 -6.45
CA VAL A 702 -9.25 29.82 -6.09
C VAL A 702 -9.99 30.34 -7.33
N PHE A 703 -9.32 31.11 -8.19
CA PHE A 703 -9.92 31.63 -9.41
C PHE A 703 -10.34 30.51 -10.36
N VAL A 704 -9.44 29.58 -10.68
CA VAL A 704 -9.74 28.50 -11.64
C VAL A 704 -10.82 27.56 -11.10
N LEU A 705 -10.76 27.18 -9.82
CA LEU A 705 -11.77 26.32 -9.21
C LEU A 705 -13.15 27.01 -9.16
N ASN A 706 -13.21 28.29 -8.79
CA ASN A 706 -14.46 29.05 -8.85
C ASN A 706 -15.03 29.08 -10.26
N LEU A 707 -14.21 29.38 -11.26
CA LEU A 707 -14.65 29.46 -12.66
C LEU A 707 -15.16 28.11 -13.16
N ARG A 708 -14.43 27.03 -12.88
CA ARG A 708 -14.78 25.67 -13.35
C ARG A 708 -15.98 25.08 -12.61
N LEU A 709 -16.23 25.48 -11.36
CA LEU A 709 -17.32 24.93 -10.53
C LEU A 709 -18.53 25.86 -10.40
N ASP A 710 -18.54 27.05 -11.00
CA ASP A 710 -19.67 27.99 -10.90
C ASP A 710 -20.99 27.38 -11.42
N HIS A 711 -20.91 26.51 -12.43
CA HIS A 711 -22.07 25.83 -13.02
C HIS A 711 -22.92 25.07 -11.99
N TRP A 712 -22.34 24.57 -10.89
CA TRP A 712 -23.06 23.91 -9.80
C TRP A 712 -24.10 24.80 -9.10
N ARG A 713 -24.01 26.13 -9.25
CA ARG A 713 -24.95 27.09 -8.67
C ARG A 713 -26.22 27.29 -9.49
N HIS A 714 -26.21 26.81 -10.73
CA HIS A 714 -27.24 27.06 -11.74
C HIS A 714 -27.93 25.77 -12.17
N PRO A 715 -29.15 25.82 -12.73
CA PRO A 715 -29.79 24.65 -13.33
C PRO A 715 -28.97 24.07 -14.50
N PRO A 716 -28.99 22.74 -14.71
CA PRO A 716 -29.67 21.73 -13.87
C PRO A 716 -28.90 21.36 -12.59
N TYR A 717 -27.63 21.75 -12.44
CA TYR A 717 -26.73 21.22 -11.41
C TYR A 717 -27.07 21.61 -9.96
N CYS A 718 -27.74 22.74 -9.74
CA CYS A 718 -28.15 23.10 -8.38
C CYS A 718 -29.17 22.12 -7.78
N VAL A 719 -29.86 21.34 -8.61
CA VAL A 719 -30.84 20.33 -8.17
C VAL A 719 -30.18 19.22 -7.35
N PHE A 720 -28.91 18.89 -7.61
CA PHE A 720 -28.17 17.89 -6.83
C PHE A 720 -28.12 18.22 -5.34
N GLY A 721 -28.16 19.50 -4.97
CA GLY A 721 -28.21 19.93 -3.57
C GLY A 721 -29.47 19.48 -2.82
N CYS A 722 -30.55 19.11 -3.53
CA CYS A 722 -31.75 18.52 -2.93
C CYS A 722 -31.44 17.19 -2.27
N ALA A 723 -30.51 16.43 -2.83
CA ALA A 723 -30.02 15.19 -2.26
C ALA A 723 -28.77 15.47 -1.43
N HIS A 724 -28.77 16.41 -0.47
CA HIS A 724 -27.64 16.59 0.47
C HIS A 724 -27.81 15.70 1.72
N LEU A 725 -26.73 15.21 2.37
CA LEU A 725 -26.89 14.29 3.52
C LEU A 725 -27.46 15.00 4.75
N LEU A 726 -27.14 16.28 4.91
CA LEU A 726 -27.73 17.14 5.96
C LEU A 726 -29.16 17.57 5.56
N PRO A 727 -30.20 17.20 6.32
CA PRO A 727 -31.59 17.51 5.98
C PRO A 727 -31.85 19.01 5.81
N ALA A 728 -31.22 19.86 6.64
CA ALA A 728 -31.37 21.31 6.54
C ALA A 728 -30.88 21.87 5.18
N VAL A 729 -29.78 21.34 4.64
CA VAL A 729 -29.25 21.75 3.34
C VAL A 729 -30.14 21.23 2.22
N SER A 730 -30.54 19.96 2.28
CA SER A 730 -31.48 19.32 1.35
C SER A 730 -32.78 20.11 1.22
N LYS A 731 -33.45 20.41 2.35
CA LYS A 731 -34.70 21.19 2.38
C LYS A 731 -34.53 22.61 1.83
N ARG A 732 -33.38 23.26 2.05
CA ARG A 732 -33.09 24.58 1.46
C ARG A 732 -33.05 24.52 -0.07
N PHE A 733 -32.39 23.50 -0.63
CA PHE A 733 -32.32 23.32 -2.08
C PHE A 733 -33.66 22.91 -2.69
N LEU A 734 -34.44 22.06 -2.01
CA LEU A 734 -35.79 21.68 -2.47
C LEU A 734 -36.69 22.90 -2.61
N ARG A 735 -36.79 23.76 -1.58
CA ARG A 735 -37.56 25.03 -1.68
C ARG A 735 -37.12 25.86 -2.88
N ARG A 736 -35.81 26.09 -3.00
CA ARG A 736 -35.24 26.87 -4.11
C ARG A 736 -35.56 26.26 -5.47
N CYS A 737 -35.46 24.95 -5.64
CA CYS A 737 -35.67 24.28 -6.93
C CYS A 737 -37.15 24.14 -7.28
N LEU A 738 -38.06 24.02 -6.31
CA LEU A 738 -39.50 24.00 -6.56
C LEU A 738 -40.04 25.35 -7.09
N ASP A 739 -39.37 26.45 -6.72
CA ASP A 739 -39.71 27.82 -7.17
C ASP A 739 -39.04 28.21 -8.51
N MET A 740 -38.07 27.42 -9.00
CA MET A 740 -37.36 27.73 -10.24
C MET A 740 -38.22 27.46 -11.49
N PRO A 741 -38.00 28.17 -12.61
CA PRO A 741 -38.60 27.78 -13.89
C PRO A 741 -38.17 26.37 -14.33
N ARG A 742 -39.03 25.64 -15.05
CA ARG A 742 -38.75 24.32 -15.65
C ARG A 742 -37.77 24.41 -16.82
N SER A 743 -36.55 24.88 -16.56
CA SER A 743 -35.50 25.08 -17.57
C SER A 743 -34.74 23.80 -17.94
N SER A 744 -34.94 22.72 -17.19
CA SER A 744 -34.30 21.42 -17.42
C SER A 744 -35.22 20.27 -17.05
N GLN A 745 -34.94 19.09 -17.58
CA GLN A 745 -35.73 17.88 -17.30
C GLN A 745 -35.70 17.47 -15.83
N LEU A 746 -34.56 17.61 -15.14
CA LEU A 746 -34.48 17.32 -13.70
C LEU A 746 -35.37 18.24 -12.86
N LEU A 747 -35.44 19.53 -13.21
CA LEU A 747 -36.36 20.45 -12.56
C LEU A 747 -37.81 20.13 -12.90
N ALA A 748 -38.09 19.77 -14.16
CA ALA A 748 -39.43 19.36 -14.56
C ALA A 748 -39.90 18.12 -13.80
N GLU A 749 -39.03 17.12 -13.63
CA GLU A 749 -39.30 15.90 -12.87
C GLU A 749 -39.58 16.20 -11.39
N LEU A 750 -38.69 16.96 -10.72
CA LEU A 750 -38.88 17.37 -9.31
C LEU A 750 -40.21 18.10 -9.10
N GLN A 751 -40.65 18.88 -10.10
CA GLN A 751 -41.84 19.72 -10.02
C GLN A 751 -43.11 19.04 -10.56
N GLN A 752 -43.05 17.77 -10.92
CA GLN A 752 -44.21 16.96 -11.33
C GLN A 752 -44.66 16.07 -10.17
N SER A 753 -45.96 15.79 -10.11
CA SER A 753 -46.53 14.79 -9.18
C SER A 753 -46.11 13.38 -9.63
N PRO A 754 -45.78 12.44 -8.72
CA PRO A 754 -45.89 12.54 -7.25
C PRO A 754 -44.69 13.18 -6.53
N VAL A 755 -43.55 13.36 -7.21
CA VAL A 755 -42.29 13.82 -6.59
C VAL A 755 -42.45 15.18 -5.91
N ARG A 756 -43.16 16.11 -6.54
CA ARG A 756 -43.43 17.45 -5.99
C ARG A 756 -44.21 17.40 -4.68
N GLU A 757 -45.31 16.66 -4.65
CA GLU A 757 -46.19 16.56 -3.48
C GLU A 757 -45.43 15.95 -2.30
N GLN A 758 -44.63 14.91 -2.56
CA GLN A 758 -43.76 14.32 -1.56
C GLN A 758 -42.63 15.27 -1.13
N ALA A 759 -42.07 16.07 -2.03
CA ALA A 759 -41.11 17.12 -1.67
C ALA A 759 -41.71 18.15 -0.73
N GLU A 760 -42.94 18.59 -0.98
CA GLU A 760 -43.69 19.50 -0.11
C GLU A 760 -43.96 18.86 1.27
N GLN A 761 -44.38 17.59 1.34
CA GLN A 761 -44.52 16.84 2.60
C GLN A 761 -43.20 16.74 3.39
N TYR A 762 -42.08 16.45 2.72
CA TYR A 762 -40.76 16.41 3.36
C TYR A 762 -40.36 17.79 3.91
N LEU A 763 -40.70 18.87 3.21
CA LEU A 763 -40.47 20.24 3.68
C LEU A 763 -41.30 20.58 4.92
N GLU A 764 -42.51 20.02 5.04
CA GLU A 764 -43.41 20.15 6.20
C GLU A 764 -43.00 19.28 7.40
N GLY A 765 -42.09 18.33 7.20
CA GLY A 765 -41.51 17.53 8.29
C GLY A 765 -41.81 16.03 8.22
N ALA A 766 -42.46 15.55 7.16
CA ALA A 766 -42.59 14.11 6.93
C ALA A 766 -41.21 13.43 6.84
N ASP A 767 -41.17 12.15 7.22
CA ASP A 767 -39.97 11.32 7.10
C ASP A 767 -39.73 10.95 5.64
N ILE A 768 -38.47 11.00 5.19
CA ILE A 768 -38.09 10.70 3.81
C ILE A 768 -38.32 9.23 3.45
N GLU A 769 -38.25 8.33 4.44
CA GLU A 769 -38.52 6.90 4.25
C GLU A 769 -39.99 6.64 3.84
N GLY A 770 -40.91 7.53 4.24
CA GLY A 770 -42.32 7.46 3.85
C GLY A 770 -42.65 8.06 2.48
N LEU A 771 -41.64 8.51 1.73
CA LEU A 771 -41.78 9.30 0.50
C LEU A 771 -41.00 8.65 -0.66
N PRO A 772 -41.48 7.51 -1.20
CA PRO A 772 -40.69 6.64 -2.07
C PRO A 772 -40.29 7.29 -3.41
N ASP A 773 -41.15 8.10 -4.04
CA ASP A 773 -40.85 8.74 -5.32
C ASP A 773 -39.81 9.86 -5.15
N LEU A 774 -39.93 10.63 -4.07
CA LEU A 774 -38.91 11.61 -3.70
C LEU A 774 -37.59 10.91 -3.35
N LEU A 775 -37.64 9.83 -2.56
CA LEU A 775 -36.46 9.07 -2.19
C LEU A 775 -35.74 8.51 -3.43
N HIS A 776 -36.49 7.94 -4.38
CA HIS A 776 -35.96 7.48 -5.67
C HIS A 776 -35.30 8.63 -6.44
N PHE A 777 -35.99 9.78 -6.55
CA PHE A 777 -35.45 10.98 -7.19
C PHE A 777 -34.15 11.48 -6.52
N LEU A 778 -34.12 11.53 -5.18
CA LEU A 778 -32.93 11.94 -4.42
C LEU A 778 -31.80 10.90 -4.55
N GLY A 779 -32.13 9.61 -4.64
CA GLY A 779 -31.19 8.53 -4.91
C GLY A 779 -30.44 8.75 -6.22
N LYS A 780 -31.16 9.07 -7.31
CA LYS A 780 -30.55 9.39 -8.62
C LYS A 780 -29.48 10.49 -8.52
N LEU A 781 -29.80 11.55 -7.81
CA LEU A 781 -28.89 12.68 -7.59
C LEU A 781 -27.71 12.30 -6.68
N ARG A 782 -27.96 11.48 -5.66
CA ARG A 782 -26.98 11.10 -4.65
C ARG A 782 -25.83 10.27 -5.22
N TYR A 783 -26.16 9.26 -6.03
CA TYR A 783 -25.19 8.32 -6.58
C TYR A 783 -24.45 8.85 -7.81
N CYS A 784 -24.74 10.10 -8.22
CA CYS A 784 -24.07 10.73 -9.35
C CYS A 784 -22.56 10.86 -9.10
N PRO A 785 -21.71 10.15 -9.87
CA PRO A 785 -20.28 10.24 -9.70
C PRO A 785 -19.79 11.64 -10.09
N THR A 786 -18.75 12.07 -9.39
CA THR A 786 -18.05 13.34 -9.64
C THR A 786 -16.55 13.16 -9.74
N ALA A 787 -16.03 12.00 -9.34
CA ALA A 787 -14.64 11.61 -9.50
C ALA A 787 -14.55 10.47 -10.51
N GLU A 788 -13.70 10.65 -11.51
CA GLU A 788 -13.48 9.82 -12.69
C GLU A 788 -12.29 8.85 -12.51
N ARG A 789 -11.86 8.62 -11.27
CA ARG A 789 -10.60 7.93 -10.96
C ARG A 789 -10.51 6.50 -11.48
N ALA A 790 -11.64 5.80 -11.54
CA ALA A 790 -11.60 4.42 -11.98
C ALA A 790 -11.31 4.29 -13.49
N VAL A 791 -11.44 5.40 -14.24
CA VAL A 791 -10.92 5.54 -15.61
C VAL A 791 -9.54 6.25 -15.65
N GLU A 792 -9.30 7.28 -14.84
CA GLU A 792 -8.03 8.03 -14.86
C GLU A 792 -6.83 7.30 -14.20
N GLY A 793 -7.11 6.43 -13.23
CA GLY A 793 -6.12 5.86 -12.30
C GLY A 793 -5.00 5.08 -12.96
N ASP A 794 -5.29 4.44 -14.10
CA ASP A 794 -4.33 3.64 -14.86
C ASP A 794 -3.32 4.54 -15.63
N HIS A 795 -3.73 5.75 -16.02
CA HIS A 795 -2.85 6.73 -16.67
C HIS A 795 -1.75 7.27 -15.75
N ALA A 796 -2.06 7.40 -14.45
CA ALA A 796 -1.08 7.85 -13.46
C ALA A 796 -0.01 6.78 -13.17
N GLN A 797 -0.37 5.50 -13.22
CA GLN A 797 0.56 4.39 -12.99
C GLN A 797 1.42 4.09 -14.22
N ALA A 798 0.85 4.14 -15.42
CA ALA A 798 1.55 3.88 -16.68
C ALA A 798 2.71 4.85 -16.95
N GLY A 799 2.65 6.10 -16.45
CA GLY A 799 3.74 7.07 -16.61
C GLY A 799 4.99 6.82 -15.74
N SER A 800 4.92 5.91 -14.76
CA SER A 800 6.05 5.60 -13.87
C SER A 800 7.01 4.56 -14.48
N GLU A 801 6.52 3.73 -15.41
CA GLU A 801 7.28 2.76 -16.19
C GLU A 801 7.61 3.38 -17.56
N SER A 802 8.88 3.66 -17.83
CA SER A 802 9.34 4.20 -19.11
C SER A 802 9.00 3.26 -20.25
N VAL A 803 8.15 3.71 -21.17
CA VAL A 803 7.85 3.04 -22.44
C VAL A 803 9.12 3.05 -23.30
N SER A 804 9.82 1.91 -23.32
CA SER A 804 10.70 1.54 -24.42
C SER A 804 10.07 0.36 -25.16
N VAL A 805 9.88 0.53 -26.48
CA VAL A 805 9.51 -0.50 -27.50
C VAL A 805 7.98 -0.79 -27.54
N LEU A 806 7.23 -0.76 -28.65
CA LEU A 806 7.43 -1.13 -30.06
C LEU A 806 6.82 -0.10 -31.06
N HIS A 807 7.63 0.40 -31.99
CA HIS A 807 7.20 0.66 -33.37
C HIS A 807 8.05 -0.23 -34.26
N GLY A 808 7.52 -1.38 -34.68
CA GLY A 808 8.23 -2.28 -35.58
C GLY A 808 7.55 -3.63 -35.70
N ALA A 809 7.16 -4.00 -36.93
CA ALA A 809 6.66 -5.30 -37.35
C ALA A 809 5.16 -5.60 -37.11
N ILE A 810 4.29 -4.83 -37.77
CA ILE A 810 3.30 -5.46 -38.67
C ILE A 810 3.49 -4.80 -40.02
N GLY A 811 4.26 -5.47 -40.87
CA GLY A 811 4.44 -5.09 -42.25
C GLY A 811 3.12 -5.19 -43.00
N SER A 812 2.86 -4.16 -43.79
CA SER A 812 2.05 -4.19 -44.99
C SER A 812 2.42 -5.39 -45.87
N ARG A 813 1.72 -6.51 -45.72
CA ARG A 813 1.65 -7.56 -46.75
C ARG A 813 0.23 -8.09 -46.86
N GLY A 814 -0.45 -7.60 -47.90
CA GLY A 814 -1.36 -8.38 -48.74
C GLY A 814 -2.67 -8.83 -48.12
N LEU A 815 -3.70 -8.00 -48.25
CA LEU A 815 -5.06 -8.43 -48.60
C LEU A 815 -5.71 -7.26 -49.36
N GLY A 816 -5.26 -7.08 -50.60
CA GLY A 816 -6.10 -6.51 -51.63
C GLY A 816 -6.98 -7.63 -52.19
N VAL A 817 -8.21 -7.26 -52.55
CA VAL A 817 -9.22 -8.05 -53.28
C VAL A 817 -10.02 -9.03 -52.41
N LEU A 818 -11.20 -8.58 -51.97
CA LEU A 818 -12.52 -9.17 -52.26
C LEU A 818 -13.57 -8.48 -51.37
N TYR A 819 -14.23 -7.46 -51.92
CA TYR A 819 -15.66 -7.18 -51.68
C TYR A 819 -16.16 -6.42 -52.92
N GLY A 820 -16.79 -7.19 -53.80
CA GLY A 820 -17.90 -6.73 -54.63
C GLY A 820 -19.19 -7.19 -54.00
#